data_AF-A0A8J5LZA2-F1
#
_entry.id   AF-A0A8J5LZA2-F1
#
_cell.length_a   1.000
_cell.length_b   1.000
_cell.length_c   1.000
_cell.angle_alpha   90.00
_cell.angle_beta   90.00
_cell.angle_gamma   90.00
#
_symmetry.space_group_name_H-M   'P 1'
#
loop_
_entity.id
_entity.type
_entity.pdbx_description
1 polymer ?
#
loop_
_entity_poly.entity_id
_entity_poly.type
_entity_poly.pdbx_seq_one_letter_code
_entity_poly.pdbx_strand_id
1 'polypeptide(L)'
;MRLADYLAVAAVVSAASLSFAPCKVLAACSSWSSLYQDNLDGVCVCNETQCDSVLNDYLSLRKGNVGIFTTSQSGARLEYKEKKLHARPVSSPTFSIDVSTQYQTIIGFGAAFTDSAAINVYKLSPKLQQILLDQYFSENGLQYNLGRVSIGSNDFSTSIYSYNDVEGDLEMENFSIDVDKAPNSHKLELIQRVLNMTSRDIKLFASSWAPPAWMTKEKSTINCHLKGEPGDENWKALALYYSKFFTAYKEEGIDFWAMTVQNEPEKPLLAFAKWQTLRITPEEERDFIKFDLGPMMKKHHPNLKIIANDDQKPSILTRLEPLEDPESLQYISGVAVHWYRNVDFVLGMGGHFGKLREFHESYPDLFILPSEACEGYMPNPLGTGKGPSLTDPDKSWTRGENYGRDIIGDLNSYAGGWTDWNMVLDTKGGPNWAKNMVDAPILVDAKNGDEFYKQPMFYFMGHFAKFVPAGSRRIKMSLTEDSETELQTSAFVTPENQVVIQFLNLEGSDEVVNVQTTDFNTFTVTYAFQYQDLSRFKRVSSFCDRTACLTIAMSRLESKQLLPLGNDHSLHSGESYVQRLLSIPREVIPLSLFAFGGPPAHLALAHDRFVYKQKWLADDRFLEVLSIASAIPGPSSTMTIAAMGLFRAGPLGGLLALFFWVLPGWAALTIAGFGAKSYLQDGLPVWLTGLAPAAVSIVVIAAARLWQRACEDDRAKNFVASVSAFLVLLAQYHPQDDGEHSLLSLFYTFYWIGSIIFGGGQVMLPMLLDNIVMAGWVSKEQFLIGLALVQSLPGPLFNISAYLGALIYGVPGALISSVGLFGPGIVLFFGLLPLWERVRNNTSLQIFLSGVNASATGLIVASFFLLWDKAVHTNSSATVGLATVLMVGVFRIQLSGTLDLSYDVDMYDIDMFDTPNATIAELKQRGIKVICYFSAGTYEDWRSDKDRYSSNIIGARLPEWEGESWVDIRSTKLREILVDRMKLAQAKGCDGVDPDNVDGAFNDNGFNLTANDQLDFNKFLATTAHGLNLTVGLKNDLNQINDLVSVFDFSVNEQCVHYNECDMLVPFIKANKPVFGIEYSGDKATACAIANSLNFDTLFKALSLKNERYSCRDMSSLGSSASEDSGSESGSNGGSADSRSNSGATLIMSSHVTACIVLCFVFVLGI
;
A
#
# COMPACT_ATOMS: atom_id res chain seq x y z
N MET A 1 -35.45 8.32 -82.71
CA MET A 1 -35.64 8.88 -81.34
C MET A 1 -36.64 7.97 -80.64
N ARG A 2 -36.31 7.01 -79.77
CA ARG A 2 -35.44 7.06 -78.59
C ARG A 2 -34.82 5.66 -78.35
N LEU A 3 -33.69 5.37 -78.99
CA LEU A 3 -32.85 4.22 -78.66
C LEU A 3 -31.37 4.61 -78.45
N ALA A 4 -30.98 5.83 -78.86
CA ALA A 4 -29.63 6.37 -78.69
C ALA A 4 -29.37 6.92 -77.27
N ASP A 5 -30.41 7.37 -76.55
CA ASP A 5 -30.24 7.95 -75.20
C ASP A 5 -30.06 6.88 -74.10
N TYR A 6 -30.44 5.62 -74.35
CA TYR A 6 -30.27 4.54 -73.37
C TYR A 6 -28.88 3.88 -73.44
N LEU A 7 -28.22 3.87 -74.60
CA LEU A 7 -26.89 3.30 -74.75
C LEU A 7 -25.78 4.23 -74.23
N ALA A 8 -26.02 5.55 -74.20
CA ALA A 8 -25.08 6.51 -73.61
C ALA A 8 -25.02 6.42 -72.07
N VAL A 9 -26.13 6.07 -71.40
CA VAL A 9 -26.16 5.92 -69.93
C VAL A 9 -25.56 4.58 -69.50
N ALA A 10 -25.71 3.51 -70.29
CA ALA A 10 -25.09 2.22 -69.98
C ALA A 10 -23.56 2.24 -70.10
N ALA A 11 -23.00 2.98 -71.07
CA ALA A 11 -21.54 3.06 -71.25
C ALA A 11 -20.82 3.87 -70.15
N VAL A 12 -21.49 4.86 -69.53
CA VAL A 12 -20.92 5.64 -68.43
C VAL A 12 -20.91 4.84 -67.11
N VAL A 13 -21.85 3.91 -66.93
CA VAL A 13 -21.89 3.03 -65.74
C VAL A 13 -20.89 1.88 -65.84
N SER A 14 -20.53 1.42 -67.05
CA SER A 14 -19.54 0.34 -67.24
C SER A 14 -18.08 0.80 -67.29
N ALA A 15 -17.80 2.11 -67.36
CA ALA A 15 -16.43 2.65 -67.31
C ALA A 15 -15.98 3.06 -65.89
N ALA A 16 -16.89 3.11 -64.92
CA ALA A 16 -16.58 3.41 -63.51
C ALA A 16 -16.32 2.14 -62.66
N SER A 17 -16.45 0.95 -63.25
CA SER A 17 -16.30 -0.35 -62.56
C SER A 17 -14.93 -1.01 -62.76
N LEU A 18 -13.95 -0.31 -63.33
CA LEU A 18 -12.56 -0.80 -63.51
C LEU A 18 -11.55 0.22 -62.99
N SER A 19 -11.73 0.69 -61.75
CA SER A 19 -10.69 1.35 -60.92
C SER A 19 -11.12 1.38 -59.45
N PHE A 20 -11.64 0.27 -58.93
CA PHE A 20 -11.69 0.06 -57.49
C PHE A 20 -10.67 -1.03 -57.18
N ALA A 21 -9.47 -0.61 -56.80
CA ALA A 21 -8.66 -1.43 -55.92
C ALA A 21 -9.55 -1.84 -54.73
N PRO A 22 -9.51 -3.09 -54.28
CA PRO A 22 -10.37 -3.54 -53.19
C PRO A 22 -10.09 -2.65 -51.98
N CYS A 23 -11.08 -1.83 -51.62
CA CYS A 23 -11.07 -1.15 -50.32
C CYS A 23 -11.16 -2.28 -49.29
N LYS A 24 -10.04 -2.61 -48.64
CA LYS A 24 -10.03 -3.54 -47.51
C LYS A 24 -10.89 -2.93 -46.42
N VAL A 25 -12.15 -3.35 -46.34
CA VAL A 25 -12.98 -3.13 -45.15
C VAL A 25 -12.36 -4.01 -44.07
N LEU A 26 -11.63 -3.41 -43.12
CA LEU A 26 -11.16 -4.16 -41.96
C LEU A 26 -12.37 -4.48 -41.08
N ALA A 27 -12.43 -5.71 -40.58
CA ALA A 27 -13.47 -6.09 -39.64
C ALA A 27 -13.31 -5.26 -38.36
N ALA A 28 -14.37 -4.56 -37.96
CA ALA A 28 -14.42 -3.91 -36.66
C ALA A 28 -14.46 -4.96 -35.54
N CYS A 29 -13.99 -4.61 -34.35
CA CYS A 29 -14.13 -5.43 -33.15
C CYS A 29 -15.60 -5.83 -32.93
N SER A 30 -15.85 -7.14 -32.78
CA SER A 30 -17.16 -7.70 -32.40
C SER A 30 -17.11 -8.14 -30.94
N SER A 31 -18.12 -7.80 -30.14
CA SER A 31 -18.25 -8.31 -28.76
C SER A 31 -19.10 -9.58 -28.65
N TRP A 32 -19.80 -9.98 -29.72
CA TRP A 32 -20.67 -11.16 -29.69
C TRP A 32 -19.88 -12.47 -29.59
N SER A 33 -20.15 -13.25 -28.54
CA SER A 33 -19.61 -14.61 -28.36
C SER A 33 -20.66 -15.67 -28.64
N SER A 34 -20.29 -16.66 -29.43
CA SER A 34 -21.12 -17.83 -29.70
C SER A 34 -21.09 -18.84 -28.55
N LEU A 35 -20.00 -18.90 -27.78
CA LEU A 35 -19.91 -19.79 -26.62
C LEU A 35 -20.82 -19.32 -25.47
N TYR A 36 -20.79 -18.02 -25.16
CA TYR A 36 -21.55 -17.42 -24.06
C TYR A 36 -22.96 -17.01 -24.47
N GLN A 37 -23.25 -16.95 -25.78
CA GLN A 37 -24.53 -16.47 -26.33
C GLN A 37 -24.87 -15.05 -25.85
N ASP A 38 -23.85 -14.21 -25.70
CA ASP A 38 -23.96 -12.86 -25.17
C ASP A 38 -22.89 -11.94 -25.79
N ASN A 39 -23.08 -10.62 -25.63
CA ASN A 39 -22.05 -9.64 -25.92
C ASN A 39 -21.11 -9.50 -24.73
N LEU A 40 -19.85 -9.88 -24.93
CA LEU A 40 -18.78 -9.69 -23.96
C LEU A 40 -18.25 -8.26 -24.11
N ASP A 41 -18.87 -7.33 -23.38
CA ASP A 41 -18.46 -5.93 -23.41
C ASP A 41 -16.98 -5.78 -22.98
N GLY A 42 -16.26 -4.86 -23.62
CA GLY A 42 -14.85 -4.59 -23.30
C GLY A 42 -13.83 -5.49 -24.01
N VAL A 43 -14.22 -6.64 -24.56
CA VAL A 43 -13.31 -7.55 -25.29
C VAL A 43 -13.69 -7.66 -26.78
N CYS A 44 -12.74 -8.13 -27.60
CA CYS A 44 -13.01 -8.43 -29.01
C CYS A 44 -12.95 -9.93 -29.26
N VAL A 45 -14.06 -10.46 -29.75
CA VAL A 45 -14.24 -11.87 -30.08
C VAL A 45 -13.79 -12.12 -31.52
N CYS A 46 -12.85 -13.03 -31.68
CA CYS A 46 -12.34 -13.48 -32.96
C CYS A 46 -12.74 -14.92 -33.23
N ASN A 47 -13.19 -15.17 -34.45
CA ASN A 47 -13.50 -16.50 -34.98
C ASN A 47 -13.03 -16.62 -36.44
N GLU A 48 -13.37 -17.72 -37.13
CA GLU A 48 -12.88 -17.98 -38.49
C GLU A 48 -13.33 -16.97 -39.54
N THR A 49 -14.37 -16.20 -39.26
CA THR A 49 -15.00 -15.26 -40.19
C THR A 49 -14.76 -13.80 -39.83
N GLN A 50 -14.42 -13.51 -38.59
CA GLN A 50 -14.22 -12.15 -38.09
C GLN A 50 -13.08 -12.10 -37.08
N CYS A 51 -12.20 -11.12 -37.24
CA CYS A 51 -11.25 -10.68 -36.22
C CYS A 51 -10.76 -9.29 -36.62
N ASP A 52 -10.64 -8.38 -35.65
CA ASP A 52 -10.10 -7.05 -35.91
C ASP A 52 -8.58 -7.11 -36.19
N SER A 53 -8.04 -6.04 -36.77
CA SER A 53 -6.62 -5.95 -37.14
C SER A 53 -6.12 -4.52 -37.04
N VAL A 54 -4.81 -4.35 -36.91
CA VAL A 54 -4.17 -3.06 -36.71
C VAL A 54 -3.78 -2.45 -38.06
N LEU A 55 -4.15 -1.18 -38.25
CA LEU A 55 -3.89 -0.43 -39.47
C LEU A 55 -2.41 -0.03 -39.62
N ASN A 56 -1.92 -0.06 -40.85
CA ASN A 56 -0.55 0.32 -41.22
C ASN A 56 -0.45 1.68 -41.92
N ASP A 57 -1.55 2.43 -41.99
CA ASP A 57 -1.65 3.73 -42.68
C ASP A 57 -0.63 4.76 -42.18
N TYR A 58 -0.17 4.63 -40.92
CA TYR A 58 0.88 5.45 -40.33
C TYR A 58 2.23 5.36 -41.05
N LEU A 59 2.48 4.30 -41.82
CA LEU A 59 3.67 4.17 -42.68
C LEU A 59 3.63 5.10 -43.90
N SER A 60 2.46 5.69 -44.20
CA SER A 60 2.21 6.53 -45.38
C SER A 60 1.62 7.91 -45.02
N LEU A 61 1.96 8.45 -43.85
CA LEU A 61 1.47 9.76 -43.40
C LEU A 61 1.79 10.87 -44.39
N ARG A 62 0.80 11.74 -44.66
CA ARG A 62 1.03 12.91 -45.51
C ARG A 62 1.94 13.90 -44.77
N LYS A 63 2.87 14.52 -45.50
CA LYS A 63 3.73 15.57 -44.92
C LYS A 63 2.87 16.66 -44.28
N GLY A 64 3.15 16.97 -43.02
CA GLY A 64 2.37 17.94 -42.25
C GLY A 64 1.16 17.34 -41.51
N ASN A 65 1.05 16.02 -41.42
CA ASN A 65 0.01 15.32 -40.65
C ASN A 65 0.61 14.41 -39.58
N VAL A 66 -0.20 14.06 -38.59
CA VAL A 66 0.07 13.10 -37.52
C VAL A 66 -0.98 11.99 -37.55
N GLY A 67 -0.53 10.75 -37.35
CA GLY A 67 -1.40 9.59 -37.14
C GLY A 67 -1.66 9.38 -35.65
N ILE A 68 -2.91 9.14 -35.28
CA ILE A 68 -3.35 8.93 -33.90
C ILE A 68 -4.04 7.59 -33.81
N PHE A 69 -3.57 6.73 -32.92
CA PHE A 69 -4.23 5.48 -32.55
C PHE A 69 -4.89 5.65 -31.19
N THR A 70 -6.13 5.17 -31.04
CA THR A 70 -6.90 5.33 -29.80
C THR A 70 -7.50 4.01 -29.34
N THR A 71 -7.31 3.72 -28.05
CA THR A 71 -8.02 2.66 -27.34
C THR A 71 -8.77 3.29 -26.17
N SER A 72 -10.06 2.98 -25.99
CA SER A 72 -10.90 3.59 -24.96
C SER A 72 -11.86 2.58 -24.31
N GLN A 73 -12.27 2.84 -23.07
CA GLN A 73 -13.24 2.00 -22.37
C GLN A 73 -14.56 1.92 -23.13
N SER A 74 -14.94 3.02 -23.80
CA SER A 74 -16.13 3.13 -24.65
C SER A 74 -16.17 2.20 -25.86
N GLY A 75 -15.01 1.65 -26.28
CA GLY A 75 -14.94 0.63 -27.33
C GLY A 75 -13.94 0.89 -28.45
N ALA A 76 -13.18 2.00 -28.44
CA ALA A 76 -12.12 2.19 -29.43
C ALA A 76 -11.02 1.15 -29.20
N ARG A 77 -10.49 0.56 -30.27
CA ARG A 77 -9.50 -0.53 -30.23
C ARG A 77 -8.45 -0.27 -31.29
N LEU A 78 -7.35 0.41 -30.91
CA LEU A 78 -6.34 0.92 -31.85
C LEU A 78 -6.97 1.61 -33.08
N GLU A 79 -8.01 2.42 -32.83
CA GLU A 79 -8.72 3.15 -33.88
C GLU A 79 -7.81 4.24 -34.46
N TYR A 80 -7.63 4.25 -35.78
CA TYR A 80 -6.73 5.20 -36.46
C TYR A 80 -7.45 6.45 -36.96
N LYS A 81 -6.87 7.63 -36.70
CA LYS A 81 -7.28 8.94 -37.24
C LYS A 81 -6.06 9.75 -37.66
N GLU A 82 -6.18 10.49 -38.75
CA GLU A 82 -5.14 11.44 -39.21
C GLU A 82 -5.54 12.88 -38.88
N LYS A 83 -4.62 13.67 -38.30
CA LYS A 83 -4.81 15.10 -38.02
C LYS A 83 -3.73 15.95 -38.70
N LYS A 84 -4.06 17.18 -39.07
CA LYS A 84 -3.10 18.14 -39.65
C LYS A 84 -2.30 18.84 -38.54
N LEU A 85 -1.02 19.10 -38.80
CA LEU A 85 -0.18 19.98 -38.00
C LEU A 85 -0.50 21.45 -38.32
N HIS A 86 -0.46 22.30 -37.29
CA HIS A 86 -0.71 23.73 -37.37
C HIS A 86 0.58 24.50 -37.08
N ALA A 87 0.84 25.60 -37.81
CA ALA A 87 2.12 26.32 -37.74
C ALA A 87 2.38 27.11 -36.44
N ARG A 88 1.42 27.17 -35.48
CA ARG A 88 1.52 27.89 -34.18
C ARG A 88 0.52 27.32 -33.15
N PRO A 89 0.89 27.09 -31.87
CA PRO A 89 -0.06 26.70 -30.81
C PRO A 89 -0.66 27.91 -30.08
N VAL A 90 -1.83 27.70 -29.48
CA VAL A 90 -2.65 28.66 -28.72
C VAL A 90 -2.83 28.11 -27.28
N SER A 91 -2.87 29.02 -26.31
CA SER A 91 -3.09 28.87 -24.85
C SER A 91 -3.68 27.53 -24.35
N SER A 92 -2.83 26.61 -23.91
CA SER A 92 -3.10 25.38 -23.12
C SER A 92 -1.74 24.69 -22.83
N PRO A 93 -1.64 23.76 -21.85
CA PRO A 93 -0.43 22.98 -21.64
C PRO A 93 0.12 22.41 -22.95
N THR A 94 1.39 22.70 -23.23
CA THR A 94 2.06 22.25 -24.45
C THR A 94 3.22 21.31 -24.09
N PHE A 95 3.17 20.08 -24.57
CA PHE A 95 4.31 19.16 -24.51
C PHE A 95 5.28 19.48 -25.64
N SER A 96 6.54 19.72 -25.32
CA SER A 96 7.62 19.92 -26.30
C SER A 96 8.49 18.67 -26.39
N ILE A 97 8.79 18.26 -27.63
CA ILE A 97 9.60 17.08 -27.93
C ILE A 97 11.04 17.49 -28.19
N ASP A 98 11.97 16.87 -27.47
CA ASP A 98 13.40 17.05 -27.65
C ASP A 98 14.07 15.74 -28.10
N VAL A 99 14.32 15.63 -29.40
CA VAL A 99 15.00 14.48 -30.02
C VAL A 99 16.51 14.47 -29.79
N SER A 100 17.09 15.59 -29.31
CA SER A 100 18.53 15.70 -29.04
C SER A 100 18.92 15.04 -27.71
N THR A 101 18.00 15.03 -26.74
CA THR A 101 18.16 14.29 -25.49
C THR A 101 17.58 12.88 -25.64
N GLN A 102 18.45 11.88 -25.76
CA GLN A 102 18.08 10.47 -25.88
C GLN A 102 18.52 9.68 -24.65
N TYR A 103 17.71 8.70 -24.27
CA TYR A 103 17.96 7.81 -23.13
C TYR A 103 18.25 6.37 -23.64
N GLN A 104 17.63 5.36 -23.03
CA GLN A 104 17.84 3.97 -23.39
C GLN A 104 17.25 3.57 -24.76
N THR A 105 17.79 2.50 -25.33
CA THR A 105 17.18 1.72 -26.43
C THR A 105 16.52 0.49 -25.79
N ILE A 106 15.24 0.17 -25.98
CA ILE A 106 14.65 -0.15 -27.28
C ILE A 106 14.92 -1.64 -27.62
N ILE A 107 14.92 -2.57 -26.65
CA ILE A 107 15.17 -4.01 -26.85
C ILE A 107 14.01 -4.66 -27.58
N GLY A 108 12.78 -4.51 -27.09
CA GLY A 108 11.57 -5.08 -27.66
C GLY A 108 10.40 -5.24 -26.66
N PHE A 109 9.27 -5.70 -27.19
CA PHE A 109 8.05 -6.01 -26.44
C PHE A 109 7.52 -7.38 -26.84
N GLY A 110 7.02 -8.14 -25.87
CA GLY A 110 6.79 -9.56 -26.07
C GLY A 110 5.92 -10.24 -25.03
N ALA A 111 5.93 -11.57 -25.10
CA ALA A 111 5.29 -12.48 -24.14
C ALA A 111 6.07 -13.80 -24.03
N ALA A 112 5.71 -14.65 -23.06
CA ALA A 112 6.30 -15.97 -22.89
C ALA A 112 5.62 -17.08 -23.73
N PHE A 113 6.45 -17.94 -24.30
CA PHE A 113 6.13 -19.17 -25.02
C PHE A 113 6.12 -20.35 -24.05
N THR A 114 5.17 -20.33 -23.11
CA THR A 114 4.95 -21.43 -22.16
C THR A 114 4.30 -22.64 -22.85
N ASP A 115 4.37 -23.81 -22.21
CA ASP A 115 3.68 -25.01 -22.70
C ASP A 115 2.16 -24.73 -22.80
N SER A 116 1.59 -24.05 -21.82
CA SER A 116 0.18 -23.65 -21.83
C SER A 116 -0.18 -22.73 -22.99
N ALA A 117 0.68 -21.78 -23.35
CA ALA A 117 0.44 -20.94 -24.52
C ALA A 117 0.40 -21.77 -25.80
N ALA A 118 1.37 -22.67 -26.00
CA ALA A 118 1.41 -23.56 -27.15
C ALA A 118 0.19 -24.48 -27.22
N ILE A 119 -0.15 -25.14 -26.11
CA ILE A 119 -1.33 -26.02 -26.01
C ILE A 119 -2.61 -25.26 -26.37
N ASN A 120 -2.79 -24.04 -25.88
CA ASN A 120 -4.01 -23.28 -26.15
C ASN A 120 -4.11 -22.77 -27.59
N VAL A 121 -3.00 -22.36 -28.22
CA VAL A 121 -3.00 -22.03 -29.65
C VAL A 121 -3.46 -23.25 -30.45
N TYR A 122 -2.89 -24.42 -30.18
CA TYR A 122 -3.16 -25.64 -30.95
C TYR A 122 -4.49 -26.34 -30.63
N LYS A 123 -5.25 -25.86 -29.64
CA LYS A 123 -6.67 -26.21 -29.46
C LYS A 123 -7.57 -25.63 -30.56
N LEU A 124 -7.16 -24.52 -31.17
CA LEU A 124 -7.91 -23.83 -32.22
C LEU A 124 -7.80 -24.57 -33.57
N SER A 125 -8.73 -24.32 -34.48
CA SER A 125 -8.61 -24.77 -35.88
C SER A 125 -7.35 -24.17 -36.54
N PRO A 126 -6.74 -24.81 -37.55
CA PRO A 126 -5.54 -24.28 -38.22
C PRO A 126 -5.72 -22.85 -38.77
N LYS A 127 -6.95 -22.49 -39.18
CA LYS A 127 -7.29 -21.15 -39.64
C LYS A 127 -7.31 -20.16 -38.48
N LEU A 128 -7.92 -20.51 -37.36
CA LEU A 128 -7.95 -19.68 -36.16
C LEU A 128 -6.57 -19.52 -35.52
N GLN A 129 -5.75 -20.58 -35.52
CA GLN A 129 -4.35 -20.51 -35.13
C GLN A 129 -3.63 -19.43 -35.93
N GLN A 130 -3.78 -19.42 -37.26
CA GLN A 130 -3.15 -18.41 -38.11
C GLN A 130 -3.67 -17.01 -37.77
N ILE A 131 -4.99 -16.83 -37.65
CA ILE A 131 -5.59 -15.54 -37.31
C ILE A 131 -5.07 -15.03 -35.96
N LEU A 132 -4.96 -15.89 -34.95
CA LEU A 132 -4.43 -15.55 -33.64
C LEU A 132 -2.96 -15.15 -33.71
N LEU A 133 -2.11 -15.95 -34.37
CA LEU A 133 -0.69 -15.62 -34.51
C LEU A 133 -0.49 -14.34 -35.33
N ASP A 134 -1.35 -14.09 -36.32
CA ASP A 134 -1.34 -12.84 -37.07
C ASP A 134 -1.62 -11.63 -36.17
N GLN A 135 -2.43 -11.78 -35.11
CA GLN A 135 -2.68 -10.69 -34.14
C GLN A 135 -1.42 -10.27 -33.39
N TYR A 136 -0.53 -11.20 -33.04
CA TYR A 136 0.70 -10.87 -32.31
C TYR A 136 1.87 -10.53 -33.22
N PHE A 137 2.08 -11.28 -34.31
CA PHE A 137 3.36 -11.28 -35.02
C PHE A 137 3.30 -10.75 -36.46
N SER A 138 2.12 -10.70 -37.09
CA SER A 138 2.03 -10.20 -38.47
C SER A 138 2.11 -8.67 -38.55
N GLU A 139 2.33 -8.16 -39.76
CA GLU A 139 2.24 -6.72 -40.05
C GLU A 139 0.88 -6.11 -39.73
N ASN A 140 -0.21 -6.87 -39.73
CA ASN A 140 -1.54 -6.38 -39.38
C ASN A 140 -1.89 -6.65 -37.90
N GLY A 141 -0.92 -7.13 -37.12
CA GLY A 141 -1.01 -7.34 -35.67
C GLY A 141 -0.11 -6.38 -34.89
N LEU A 142 0.32 -6.80 -33.70
CA LEU A 142 1.17 -6.02 -32.79
C LEU A 142 2.66 -6.04 -33.15
N GLN A 143 3.10 -6.98 -33.99
CA GLN A 143 4.51 -7.22 -34.36
C GLN A 143 5.43 -7.37 -33.14
N TYR A 144 5.05 -8.24 -32.20
CA TYR A 144 5.90 -8.64 -31.07
C TYR A 144 7.27 -9.11 -31.55
N ASN A 145 8.31 -8.69 -30.84
CA ASN A 145 9.71 -8.92 -31.22
C ASN A 145 10.61 -9.30 -30.04
N LEU A 146 10.00 -9.69 -28.92
CA LEU A 146 10.66 -10.27 -27.77
C LEU A 146 9.87 -11.52 -27.35
N GLY A 147 10.56 -12.58 -26.92
CA GLY A 147 9.93 -13.82 -26.50
C GLY A 147 10.68 -14.49 -25.36
N ARG A 148 9.96 -14.86 -24.30
CA ARG A 148 10.53 -15.63 -23.18
C ARG A 148 10.25 -17.12 -23.34
N VAL A 149 11.22 -17.99 -23.11
CA VAL A 149 11.07 -19.45 -23.19
C VAL A 149 11.56 -20.11 -21.92
N SER A 150 10.81 -21.08 -21.40
CA SER A 150 11.25 -21.85 -20.22
C SER A 150 12.27 -22.91 -20.58
N ILE A 151 13.34 -23.00 -19.77
CA ILE A 151 14.25 -24.14 -19.74
C ILE A 151 13.62 -25.19 -18.82
N GLY A 152 13.02 -26.22 -19.44
CA GLY A 152 12.24 -27.23 -18.75
C GLY A 152 10.82 -26.76 -18.44
N SER A 153 10.16 -27.48 -17.51
CA SER A 153 8.80 -27.17 -17.08
C SER A 153 8.73 -25.95 -16.16
N ASN A 154 7.59 -25.24 -16.20
CA ASN A 154 7.21 -24.22 -15.22
C ASN A 154 5.83 -24.53 -14.62
N ASP A 155 5.23 -23.58 -13.91
CA ASP A 155 3.87 -23.75 -13.35
C ASP A 155 2.79 -23.81 -14.45
N PHE A 156 2.99 -23.10 -15.57
CA PHE A 156 2.23 -23.17 -16.82
C PHE A 156 2.69 -24.31 -17.76
N SER A 157 3.08 -25.43 -17.15
CA SER A 157 3.18 -26.74 -17.80
C SER A 157 2.05 -27.65 -17.33
N THR A 158 1.77 -28.73 -18.08
CA THR A 158 0.78 -29.74 -17.66
C THR A 158 1.30 -30.69 -16.58
N SER A 159 2.62 -30.78 -16.43
CA SER A 159 3.32 -31.61 -15.44
C SER A 159 4.73 -31.06 -15.20
N ILE A 160 5.36 -31.49 -14.10
CA ILE A 160 6.78 -31.22 -13.84
C ILE A 160 7.63 -32.17 -14.68
N TYR A 161 8.60 -31.63 -15.41
CA TYR A 161 9.64 -32.37 -16.14
C TYR A 161 10.95 -31.57 -16.20
N SER A 162 12.06 -32.27 -16.43
CA SER A 162 13.36 -31.69 -16.81
C SER A 162 13.84 -32.29 -18.13
N TYR A 163 14.96 -31.81 -18.67
CA TYR A 163 15.58 -32.41 -19.85
C TYR A 163 16.58 -33.52 -19.51
N ASN A 164 16.82 -33.82 -18.23
CA ASN A 164 17.69 -34.92 -17.83
C ASN A 164 17.27 -35.52 -16.48
N ASP A 165 16.38 -36.51 -16.49
CA ASP A 165 15.87 -37.14 -15.27
C ASP A 165 16.72 -38.33 -14.77
N VAL A 166 17.86 -38.64 -15.42
CA VAL A 166 18.75 -39.74 -15.01
C VAL A 166 19.60 -39.33 -13.81
N GLU A 167 19.34 -39.93 -12.64
CA GLU A 167 20.04 -39.60 -11.38
C GLU A 167 21.56 -39.83 -11.50
N GLY A 168 22.34 -38.77 -11.21
CA GLY A 168 23.81 -38.82 -11.19
C GLY A 168 24.48 -38.55 -12.55
N ASP A 169 23.72 -38.22 -13.59
CA ASP A 169 24.27 -37.90 -14.92
C ASP A 169 24.83 -36.47 -14.99
N LEU A 170 25.97 -36.26 -14.35
CA LEU A 170 26.67 -34.96 -14.26
C LEU A 170 27.21 -34.48 -15.62
N GLU A 171 27.50 -35.40 -16.53
CA GLU A 171 28.06 -35.11 -17.86
C GLU A 171 26.97 -34.83 -18.92
N MET A 172 25.68 -34.92 -18.53
CA MET A 172 24.53 -34.67 -19.39
C MET A 172 24.51 -35.58 -20.63
N GLU A 173 24.84 -36.87 -20.45
CA GLU A 173 24.83 -37.88 -21.51
C GLU A 173 23.41 -38.22 -21.98
N ASN A 174 22.43 -38.15 -21.07
CA ASN A 174 21.02 -38.46 -21.32
C ASN A 174 20.15 -37.21 -21.48
N PHE A 175 20.77 -36.04 -21.64
CA PHE A 175 20.04 -34.80 -21.91
C PHE A 175 19.23 -34.91 -23.20
N SER A 176 17.93 -34.62 -23.12
CA SER A 176 17.03 -34.59 -24.28
C SER A 176 15.90 -33.58 -24.12
N ILE A 177 15.61 -32.84 -25.19
CA ILE A 177 14.43 -31.96 -25.33
C ILE A 177 13.24 -32.68 -25.98
N ASP A 178 13.22 -34.02 -26.03
CA ASP A 178 12.14 -34.78 -26.68
C ASP A 178 10.74 -34.46 -26.14
N VAL A 179 10.64 -34.05 -24.88
CA VAL A 179 9.40 -33.54 -24.27
C VAL A 179 8.86 -32.31 -25.00
N ASP A 180 9.72 -31.42 -25.48
CA ASP A 180 9.34 -30.23 -26.25
C ASP A 180 9.06 -30.56 -27.73
N LYS A 181 9.68 -31.63 -28.25
CA LYS A 181 9.39 -32.18 -29.60
C LYS A 181 8.11 -33.01 -29.63
N ALA A 182 7.57 -33.37 -28.47
CA ALA A 182 6.42 -34.25 -28.38
C ALA A 182 5.21 -33.63 -29.11
N PRO A 183 4.43 -34.42 -29.88
CA PRO A 183 3.33 -33.89 -30.69
C PRO A 183 2.24 -33.13 -29.91
N ASN A 184 2.19 -33.28 -28.59
CA ASN A 184 1.24 -32.63 -27.70
C ASN A 184 1.81 -31.38 -26.99
N SER A 185 3.13 -31.13 -27.08
CA SER A 185 3.76 -29.94 -26.50
C SER A 185 3.51 -28.72 -27.38
N HIS A 186 3.68 -28.87 -28.70
CA HIS A 186 3.59 -27.81 -29.71
C HIS A 186 4.51 -26.59 -29.48
N LYS A 187 5.37 -26.61 -28.45
CA LYS A 187 6.22 -25.47 -28.08
C LYS A 187 7.22 -25.11 -29.18
N LEU A 188 7.99 -26.08 -29.67
CA LEU A 188 8.93 -25.84 -30.77
C LEU A 188 8.22 -25.45 -32.06
N GLU A 189 7.11 -26.13 -32.37
CA GLU A 189 6.30 -25.87 -33.55
C GLU A 189 5.77 -24.43 -33.57
N LEU A 190 5.26 -23.95 -32.43
CA LEU A 190 4.80 -22.59 -32.25
C LEU A 190 5.93 -21.58 -32.47
N ILE A 191 7.08 -21.79 -31.81
CA ILE A 191 8.23 -20.87 -31.89
C ILE A 191 8.75 -20.80 -33.33
N GLN A 192 8.95 -21.94 -34.00
CA GLN A 192 9.40 -22.00 -35.39
C GLN A 192 8.41 -21.32 -36.34
N ARG A 193 7.10 -21.52 -36.14
CA ARG A 193 6.07 -20.87 -36.96
C ARG A 193 6.11 -19.36 -36.80
N VAL A 194 6.28 -18.87 -35.57
CA VAL A 194 6.42 -17.43 -35.28
C VAL A 194 7.68 -16.85 -35.94
N LEU A 195 8.83 -17.51 -35.77
CA LEU A 195 10.11 -17.11 -36.38
C LEU A 195 10.00 -17.01 -37.91
N ASN A 196 9.23 -17.90 -38.55
CA ASN A 196 9.06 -17.93 -40.00
C ASN A 196 8.05 -16.90 -40.52
N MET A 197 7.13 -16.39 -39.69
CA MET A 197 6.08 -15.47 -40.14
C MET A 197 6.32 -14.00 -39.79
N THR A 198 7.14 -13.71 -38.77
CA THR A 198 7.42 -12.34 -38.36
C THR A 198 8.26 -11.62 -39.42
N SER A 199 7.92 -10.36 -39.73
CA SER A 199 8.78 -9.49 -40.55
C SER A 199 9.82 -8.71 -39.74
N ARG A 200 9.75 -8.77 -38.41
CA ARG A 200 10.74 -8.19 -37.49
C ARG A 200 11.59 -9.28 -36.86
N ASP A 201 12.86 -8.97 -36.65
CA ASP A 201 13.75 -9.83 -35.86
C ASP A 201 13.21 -9.97 -34.44
N ILE A 202 12.97 -11.21 -34.00
CA ILE A 202 12.47 -11.52 -32.66
C ILE A 202 13.62 -12.00 -31.79
N LYS A 203 13.81 -11.34 -30.64
CA LYS A 203 14.80 -11.75 -29.65
C LYS A 203 14.17 -12.75 -28.70
N LEU A 204 14.69 -13.97 -28.69
CA LEU A 204 14.29 -14.97 -27.69
C LEU A 204 15.25 -14.94 -26.51
N PHE A 205 14.71 -14.98 -25.29
CA PHE A 205 15.50 -15.20 -24.08
C PHE A 205 14.93 -16.37 -23.26
N ALA A 206 15.80 -17.09 -22.58
CA ALA A 206 15.41 -18.27 -21.81
C ALA A 206 15.61 -18.08 -20.30
N SER A 207 14.72 -18.68 -19.51
CA SER A 207 14.78 -18.64 -18.04
C SER A 207 14.56 -20.04 -17.48
N SER A 208 15.32 -20.42 -16.46
CA SER A 208 15.18 -21.71 -15.76
C SER A 208 14.27 -21.56 -14.54
N TRP A 209 13.32 -22.49 -14.35
CA TRP A 209 12.50 -22.56 -13.13
C TRP A 209 13.13 -23.44 -12.06
N ALA A 210 13.59 -24.63 -12.44
CA ALA A 210 14.28 -25.55 -11.54
C ALA A 210 15.17 -26.51 -12.34
N PRO A 211 16.28 -26.99 -11.74
CA PRO A 211 17.10 -28.04 -12.31
C PRO A 211 16.41 -29.41 -12.20
N PRO A 212 16.97 -30.47 -12.82
CA PRO A 212 16.58 -31.84 -12.51
C PRO A 212 16.56 -32.12 -11.00
N ALA A 213 15.49 -32.76 -10.52
CA ALA A 213 15.27 -32.96 -9.09
C ALA A 213 16.42 -33.72 -8.39
N TRP A 214 17.13 -34.60 -9.11
CA TRP A 214 18.26 -35.34 -8.54
C TRP A 214 19.48 -34.46 -8.23
N MET A 215 19.56 -33.25 -8.80
CA MET A 215 20.63 -32.28 -8.51
C MET A 215 20.39 -31.48 -7.23
N THR A 216 19.19 -31.56 -6.65
CA THR A 216 18.78 -30.71 -5.52
C THR A 216 18.88 -31.43 -4.17
N LYS A 217 19.13 -30.66 -3.10
CA LYS A 217 19.25 -31.14 -1.72
C LYS A 217 17.97 -31.87 -1.28
N GLU A 218 16.81 -31.33 -1.66
CA GLU A 218 15.49 -31.83 -1.27
C GLU A 218 14.97 -32.97 -2.17
N LYS A 219 15.69 -33.35 -3.23
CA LYS A 219 15.19 -34.26 -4.29
C LYS A 219 13.84 -33.82 -4.86
N SER A 220 13.67 -32.51 -4.99
CA SER A 220 12.44 -31.82 -5.38
C SER A 220 12.78 -30.65 -6.30
N THR A 221 11.83 -30.21 -7.11
CA THR A 221 11.93 -28.96 -7.89
C THR A 221 11.25 -27.78 -7.21
N ILE A 222 10.55 -27.99 -6.09
CA ILE A 222 9.78 -26.96 -5.39
C ILE A 222 10.61 -26.39 -4.23
N ASN A 223 10.84 -25.07 -4.23
CA ASN A 223 11.63 -24.36 -3.20
C ASN A 223 12.93 -25.09 -2.87
N CYS A 224 13.60 -25.55 -3.92
CA CYS A 224 14.75 -26.44 -3.81
C CYS A 224 16.07 -25.66 -3.83
N HIS A 225 17.14 -26.29 -3.36
CA HIS A 225 18.50 -25.77 -3.38
C HIS A 225 19.41 -26.76 -4.09
N LEU A 226 20.42 -26.28 -4.81
CA LEU A 226 21.38 -27.16 -5.46
C LEU A 226 22.31 -27.83 -4.44
N LYS A 227 22.81 -29.03 -4.75
CA LYS A 227 23.81 -29.74 -3.93
C LYS A 227 25.19 -29.12 -4.10
N GLY A 228 25.93 -28.97 -2.99
CA GLY A 228 27.27 -28.35 -2.99
C GLY A 228 27.21 -26.85 -3.18
N GLU A 229 28.36 -26.25 -3.48
CA GLU A 229 28.55 -24.81 -3.65
C GLU A 229 29.00 -24.48 -5.09
N PRO A 230 28.77 -23.26 -5.59
CA PRO A 230 29.26 -22.86 -6.92
C PRO A 230 30.75 -23.21 -7.12
N GLY A 231 31.06 -23.78 -8.29
CA GLY A 231 32.35 -24.41 -8.59
C GLY A 231 32.41 -25.92 -8.35
N ASP A 232 31.45 -26.51 -7.64
CA ASP A 232 31.36 -27.97 -7.46
C ASP A 232 30.70 -28.66 -8.67
N GLU A 233 30.71 -30.00 -8.65
CA GLU A 233 30.24 -30.84 -9.75
C GLU A 233 28.78 -30.61 -10.16
N ASN A 234 27.86 -30.38 -9.20
CA ASN A 234 26.45 -30.16 -9.52
C ASN A 234 26.19 -28.77 -10.13
N TRP A 235 26.92 -27.74 -9.68
CA TRP A 235 26.82 -26.38 -10.25
C TRP A 235 27.41 -26.32 -11.66
N LYS A 236 28.55 -27.00 -11.89
CA LYS A 236 29.11 -27.23 -13.24
C LYS A 236 28.15 -27.99 -14.15
N ALA A 237 27.53 -29.05 -13.64
CA ALA A 237 26.54 -29.81 -14.36
C ALA A 237 25.30 -28.96 -14.70
N LEU A 238 24.89 -28.03 -13.81
CA LEU A 238 23.76 -27.12 -14.09
C LEU A 238 24.10 -26.14 -15.22
N ALA A 239 25.30 -25.56 -15.21
CA ALA A 239 25.77 -24.73 -16.33
C ALA A 239 25.82 -25.52 -17.64
N LEU A 240 26.26 -26.79 -17.60
CA LEU A 240 26.26 -27.68 -18.76
C LEU A 240 24.84 -28.00 -19.24
N TYR A 241 23.90 -28.23 -18.33
CA TYR A 241 22.48 -28.46 -18.63
C TYR A 241 21.88 -27.26 -19.40
N TYR A 242 22.15 -26.03 -18.97
CA TYR A 242 21.75 -24.82 -19.72
C TYR A 242 22.45 -24.74 -21.09
N SER A 243 23.73 -25.07 -21.18
CA SER A 243 24.47 -25.03 -22.45
C SER A 243 23.94 -26.05 -23.47
N LYS A 244 23.54 -27.23 -22.99
CA LYS A 244 22.90 -28.29 -23.80
C LYS A 244 21.53 -27.85 -24.31
N PHE A 245 20.75 -27.13 -23.50
CA PHE A 245 19.48 -26.53 -23.94
C PHE A 245 19.66 -25.60 -25.15
N PHE A 246 20.57 -24.62 -25.07
CA PHE A 246 20.81 -23.70 -26.19
C PHE A 246 21.33 -24.41 -27.43
N THR A 247 22.19 -25.42 -27.25
CA THR A 247 22.68 -26.25 -28.37
C THR A 247 21.53 -27.00 -29.04
N ALA A 248 20.69 -27.68 -28.26
CA ALA A 248 19.58 -28.48 -28.77
C ALA A 248 18.50 -27.64 -29.45
N TYR A 249 18.14 -26.47 -28.90
CA TYR A 249 17.19 -25.56 -29.55
C TYR A 249 17.76 -24.95 -30.83
N LYS A 250 19.06 -24.65 -30.87
CA LYS A 250 19.72 -24.15 -32.08
C LYS A 250 19.74 -25.19 -33.20
N GLU A 251 19.90 -26.47 -32.89
CA GLU A 251 19.77 -27.59 -33.84
C GLU A 251 18.34 -27.69 -34.42
N GLU A 252 17.33 -27.27 -33.66
CA GLU A 252 15.94 -27.13 -34.12
C GLU A 252 15.67 -25.78 -34.82
N GLY A 253 16.71 -24.99 -35.12
CA GLY A 253 16.61 -23.70 -35.81
C GLY A 253 16.12 -22.54 -34.94
N ILE A 254 16.15 -22.68 -33.62
CA ILE A 254 15.74 -21.65 -32.66
C ILE A 254 16.99 -21.12 -31.95
N ASP A 255 17.40 -19.91 -32.29
CA ASP A 255 18.54 -19.24 -31.65
C ASP A 255 18.08 -18.29 -30.53
N PHE A 256 18.89 -18.14 -29.49
CA PHE A 256 18.58 -17.29 -28.34
C PHE A 256 19.50 -16.07 -28.29
N TRP A 257 18.91 -14.93 -27.97
CA TRP A 257 19.60 -13.67 -27.73
C TRP A 257 20.19 -13.58 -26.32
N ALA A 258 19.47 -14.08 -25.32
CA ALA A 258 19.88 -13.99 -23.92
C ALA A 258 19.37 -15.15 -23.06
N MET A 259 19.88 -15.22 -21.83
CA MET A 259 19.33 -16.03 -20.76
C MET A 259 19.29 -15.25 -19.46
N THR A 260 18.30 -15.54 -18.61
CA THR A 260 18.35 -15.15 -17.21
C THR A 260 19.01 -16.25 -16.39
N VAL A 261 19.65 -15.90 -15.28
CA VAL A 261 20.37 -16.87 -14.45
C VAL A 261 19.40 -17.88 -13.82
N GLN A 262 18.31 -17.39 -13.24
CA GLN A 262 17.29 -18.19 -12.58
C GLN A 262 16.00 -17.38 -12.47
N ASN A 263 14.84 -17.98 -12.76
CA ASN A 263 13.54 -17.34 -12.53
C ASN A 263 13.23 -17.28 -11.02
N GLU A 264 12.88 -16.10 -10.53
CA GLU A 264 12.40 -15.83 -9.16
C GLU A 264 13.23 -16.55 -8.06
N PRO A 265 14.54 -16.29 -7.98
CA PRO A 265 15.42 -16.94 -7.02
C PRO A 265 15.05 -16.64 -5.56
N GLU A 266 14.45 -15.48 -5.27
CA GLU A 266 14.12 -15.06 -3.91
C GLU A 266 12.86 -15.76 -3.38
N LYS A 267 12.92 -16.22 -2.13
CA LYS A 267 11.75 -16.81 -1.48
C LYS A 267 10.70 -15.72 -1.20
N PRO A 268 9.47 -15.81 -1.74
CA PRO A 268 8.42 -14.84 -1.44
C PRO A 268 8.02 -14.88 0.03
N LEU A 269 7.75 -13.69 0.61
CA LEU A 269 7.32 -13.52 2.01
C LEU A 269 6.00 -14.24 2.31
N LEU A 270 5.09 -14.27 1.33
CA LEU A 270 3.78 -14.93 1.40
C LEU A 270 3.55 -15.75 0.12
N ALA A 271 3.53 -17.08 0.25
CA ALA A 271 3.19 -17.97 -0.88
C ALA A 271 2.12 -18.98 -0.48
N PHE A 272 0.94 -18.87 -1.11
CA PHE A 272 -0.21 -19.76 -0.88
C PHE A 272 -0.24 -20.97 -1.83
N ALA A 273 0.61 -20.98 -2.86
CA ALA A 273 0.79 -22.08 -3.80
C ALA A 273 2.29 -22.34 -4.03
N LYS A 274 2.62 -23.55 -4.47
CA LYS A 274 3.99 -24.03 -4.62
C LYS A 274 4.18 -24.59 -6.04
N TRP A 275 5.23 -24.14 -6.72
CA TRP A 275 5.62 -24.59 -8.06
C TRP A 275 7.14 -24.75 -8.15
N GLN A 276 7.65 -25.09 -9.33
CA GLN A 276 9.08 -25.27 -9.56
C GLN A 276 9.84 -23.97 -9.25
N THR A 277 10.81 -24.04 -8.36
CA THR A 277 11.69 -22.92 -8.02
C THR A 277 13.01 -23.41 -7.44
N LEU A 278 14.12 -22.95 -8.01
CA LEU A 278 15.46 -23.05 -7.42
C LEU A 278 15.75 -21.75 -6.65
N ARG A 279 16.12 -21.89 -5.38
CA ARG A 279 16.51 -20.79 -4.52
C ARG A 279 18.02 -20.60 -4.60
N ILE A 280 18.43 -19.37 -4.93
CA ILE A 280 19.83 -18.96 -4.93
C ILE A 280 19.98 -17.60 -4.24
N THR A 281 20.95 -17.49 -3.33
CA THR A 281 21.32 -16.21 -2.72
C THR A 281 22.03 -15.31 -3.73
N PRO A 282 22.17 -13.99 -3.47
CA PRO A 282 22.95 -13.11 -4.33
C PRO A 282 24.42 -13.54 -4.48
N GLU A 283 25.03 -14.07 -3.42
CA GLU A 283 26.41 -14.57 -3.41
C GLU A 283 26.54 -15.86 -4.21
N GLU A 284 25.57 -16.78 -4.08
CA GLU A 284 25.50 -17.99 -4.89
C GLU A 284 25.30 -17.65 -6.37
N GLU A 285 24.47 -16.64 -6.70
CA GLU A 285 24.28 -16.15 -8.07
C GLU A 285 25.60 -15.57 -8.64
N ARG A 286 26.30 -14.73 -7.87
CA ARG A 286 27.63 -14.18 -8.24
C ARG A 286 28.62 -15.30 -8.53
N ASP A 287 28.75 -16.24 -7.60
CA ASP A 287 29.76 -17.30 -7.69
C ASP A 287 29.41 -18.32 -8.77
N PHE A 288 28.13 -18.59 -9.01
CA PHE A 288 27.68 -19.44 -10.12
C PHE A 288 28.01 -18.80 -11.48
N ILE A 289 27.75 -17.50 -11.65
CA ILE A 289 28.12 -16.76 -12.86
C ILE A 289 29.64 -16.80 -13.07
N LYS A 290 30.40 -16.53 -12.01
CA LYS A 290 31.85 -16.46 -12.04
C LYS A 290 32.52 -17.80 -12.37
N PHE A 291 32.17 -18.87 -11.64
CA PHE A 291 32.90 -20.13 -11.67
C PHE A 291 32.37 -21.10 -12.74
N ASP A 292 31.07 -21.07 -13.04
CA ASP A 292 30.43 -22.13 -13.84
C ASP A 292 29.69 -21.57 -15.05
N LEU A 293 28.64 -20.76 -14.86
CA LEU A 293 27.72 -20.33 -15.91
C LEU A 293 28.40 -19.43 -16.94
N GLY A 294 29.07 -18.36 -16.50
CA GLY A 294 29.75 -17.40 -17.36
C GLY A 294 30.83 -18.07 -18.23
N PRO A 295 31.78 -18.82 -17.66
CA PRO A 295 32.77 -19.57 -18.42
C PRO A 295 32.15 -20.59 -19.40
N MET A 296 31.11 -21.31 -18.98
CA MET A 296 30.42 -22.29 -19.83
C MET A 296 29.76 -21.63 -21.04
N MET A 297 29.01 -20.54 -20.84
CA MET A 297 28.34 -19.81 -21.92
C MET A 297 29.35 -19.13 -22.83
N LYS A 298 30.39 -18.49 -22.30
CA LYS A 298 31.44 -17.86 -23.12
C LYS A 298 32.16 -18.88 -24.02
N LYS A 299 32.33 -20.12 -23.56
CA LYS A 299 32.98 -21.19 -24.33
C LYS A 299 32.09 -21.76 -25.43
N HIS A 300 30.81 -22.02 -25.13
CA HIS A 300 29.91 -22.75 -26.03
C HIS A 300 28.96 -21.86 -26.83
N HIS A 301 28.56 -20.72 -26.25
CA HIS A 301 27.56 -19.78 -26.77
C HIS A 301 28.04 -18.31 -26.62
N PRO A 302 29.17 -17.91 -27.22
CA PRO A 302 29.85 -16.64 -26.92
C PRO A 302 29.04 -15.36 -27.21
N ASN A 303 27.96 -15.45 -27.99
CA ASN A 303 27.09 -14.33 -28.32
C ASN A 303 25.85 -14.24 -27.42
N LEU A 304 25.59 -15.25 -26.58
CA LEU A 304 24.46 -15.29 -25.67
C LEU A 304 24.70 -14.33 -24.50
N LYS A 305 23.76 -13.42 -24.27
CA LYS A 305 23.82 -12.50 -23.12
C LYS A 305 23.33 -13.17 -21.84
N ILE A 306 23.97 -12.87 -20.72
CA ILE A 306 23.50 -13.28 -19.39
C ILE A 306 22.84 -12.08 -18.71
N ILE A 307 21.67 -12.32 -18.11
CA ILE A 307 20.84 -11.35 -17.41
C ILE A 307 20.66 -11.82 -15.96
N ALA A 308 21.06 -10.99 -14.99
CA ALA A 308 20.96 -11.33 -13.56
C ALA A 308 19.60 -10.95 -12.95
N ASN A 309 19.36 -11.35 -11.69
CA ASN A 309 18.15 -11.09 -10.89
C ASN A 309 16.91 -11.89 -11.32
N ASP A 310 16.19 -11.47 -12.38
CA ASP A 310 14.94 -12.08 -12.89
C ASP A 310 13.89 -12.34 -11.78
N ASP A 311 13.71 -11.31 -10.93
CA ASP A 311 12.80 -11.31 -9.79
C ASP A 311 12.18 -9.91 -9.58
N GLN A 312 11.37 -9.73 -8.54
CA GLN A 312 10.55 -8.53 -8.31
C GLN A 312 11.35 -7.22 -8.34
N LYS A 313 10.80 -6.13 -8.90
CA LYS A 313 11.43 -4.78 -8.92
C LYS A 313 12.07 -4.35 -7.57
N PRO A 314 11.48 -4.63 -6.39
CA PRO A 314 12.10 -4.32 -5.11
C PRO A 314 13.46 -4.97 -4.84
N SER A 315 13.72 -6.15 -5.39
CA SER A 315 14.95 -6.93 -5.15
C SER A 315 16.15 -6.43 -5.95
N ILE A 316 15.94 -5.59 -6.97
CA ILE A 316 16.99 -5.14 -7.88
C ILE A 316 18.17 -4.46 -7.16
N LEU A 317 17.92 -3.82 -6.02
CA LEU A 317 18.94 -3.16 -5.20
C LEU A 317 19.47 -4.03 -4.05
N THR A 318 18.83 -5.16 -3.76
CA THR A 318 19.24 -6.08 -2.69
C THR A 318 19.96 -7.32 -3.23
N ARG A 319 20.13 -7.42 -4.55
CA ARG A 319 20.81 -8.53 -5.25
C ARG A 319 21.99 -8.03 -6.10
N LEU A 320 22.75 -7.09 -5.57
CA LEU A 320 23.86 -6.43 -6.27
C LEU A 320 25.17 -7.24 -6.28
N GLU A 321 25.31 -8.26 -5.44
CA GLU A 321 26.51 -9.12 -5.33
C GLU A 321 27.08 -9.58 -6.68
N PRO A 322 26.29 -10.05 -7.67
CA PRO A 322 26.83 -10.45 -8.98
C PRO A 322 27.45 -9.30 -9.78
N LEU A 323 27.04 -8.06 -9.50
CA LEU A 323 27.46 -6.84 -10.19
C LEU A 323 28.68 -6.18 -9.51
N GLU A 324 28.84 -6.39 -8.21
CA GLU A 324 29.93 -5.81 -7.42
C GLU A 324 31.24 -6.59 -7.56
N ASP A 325 31.19 -7.87 -7.97
CA ASP A 325 32.39 -8.65 -8.34
C ASP A 325 32.73 -8.52 -9.83
N PRO A 326 33.88 -7.91 -10.20
CA PRO A 326 34.32 -7.78 -11.58
C PRO A 326 34.44 -9.11 -12.34
N GLU A 327 34.75 -10.21 -11.65
CA GLU A 327 34.88 -11.52 -12.28
C GLU A 327 33.53 -12.12 -12.69
N SER A 328 32.44 -11.77 -12.00
CA SER A 328 31.07 -12.09 -12.38
C SER A 328 30.53 -11.07 -13.39
N LEU A 329 30.68 -9.77 -13.10
CA LEU A 329 30.16 -8.65 -13.90
C LEU A 329 30.59 -8.72 -15.38
N GLN A 330 31.80 -9.20 -15.67
CA GLN A 330 32.29 -9.34 -17.06
C GLN A 330 31.40 -10.21 -17.97
N TYR A 331 30.54 -11.05 -17.39
CA TYR A 331 29.61 -11.92 -18.11
C TYR A 331 28.20 -11.33 -18.21
N ILE A 332 27.86 -10.37 -17.36
CA ILE A 332 26.50 -9.84 -17.21
C ILE A 332 26.29 -8.70 -18.21
N SER A 333 25.18 -8.76 -18.94
CA SER A 333 24.81 -7.72 -19.92
C SER A 333 23.67 -6.81 -19.43
N GLY A 334 22.93 -7.23 -18.42
CA GLY A 334 21.77 -6.52 -17.89
C GLY A 334 21.13 -7.23 -16.71
N VAL A 335 20.04 -6.66 -16.20
CA VAL A 335 19.24 -7.22 -15.11
C VAL A 335 17.78 -7.34 -15.53
N ALA A 336 17.12 -8.40 -15.05
CA ALA A 336 15.71 -8.67 -15.30
C ALA A 336 14.87 -8.36 -14.06
N VAL A 337 13.64 -7.86 -14.24
CA VAL A 337 12.71 -7.55 -13.13
C VAL A 337 11.28 -8.01 -13.38
N HIS A 338 10.56 -8.35 -12.31
CA HIS A 338 9.15 -8.80 -12.30
C HIS A 338 8.22 -7.81 -11.60
N TRP A 339 6.91 -7.92 -11.86
CA TRP A 339 5.86 -6.99 -11.40
C TRP A 339 5.27 -7.27 -10.01
N TYR A 340 5.15 -8.52 -9.59
CA TYR A 340 4.12 -9.03 -8.66
C TYR A 340 4.11 -8.48 -7.23
N ARG A 341 5.16 -7.83 -6.75
CA ARG A 341 5.15 -7.12 -5.45
C ARG A 341 4.49 -5.73 -5.50
N ASN A 342 3.99 -5.30 -6.65
CA ASN A 342 3.23 -4.07 -6.83
C ASN A 342 1.75 -4.20 -6.33
N VAL A 343 1.53 -4.55 -5.06
CA VAL A 343 0.18 -4.55 -4.41
C VAL A 343 -0.50 -3.16 -4.43
N ASP A 344 0.26 -2.14 -4.81
CA ASP A 344 -0.03 -0.72 -4.68
C ASP A 344 -0.78 -0.10 -5.88
N PHE A 345 -1.06 -0.86 -6.96
CA PHE A 345 -1.90 -0.36 -8.07
C PHE A 345 -3.34 -0.04 -7.60
N VAL A 346 -3.79 -0.68 -6.51
CA VAL A 346 -5.09 -0.41 -5.85
C VAL A 346 -5.08 0.91 -5.07
N LEU A 347 -3.90 1.43 -4.68
CA LEU A 347 -3.73 2.60 -3.79
C LEU A 347 -3.03 3.79 -4.45
N GLY A 348 -2.74 3.74 -5.76
CA GLY A 348 -2.10 4.85 -6.48
C GLY A 348 -0.59 5.01 -6.24
N MET A 349 0.01 4.30 -5.29
CA MET A 349 1.41 4.46 -4.85
C MET A 349 2.42 3.49 -5.50
N GLY A 350 1.97 2.65 -6.45
CA GLY A 350 2.74 1.49 -6.96
C GLY A 350 3.64 1.68 -8.16
N GLY A 351 4.51 0.68 -8.36
CA GLY A 351 5.36 0.48 -9.55
C GLY A 351 6.87 0.36 -9.26
N HIS A 352 7.32 0.83 -8.08
CA HIS A 352 8.74 0.85 -7.67
C HIS A 352 9.71 1.49 -8.70
N PHE A 353 9.20 2.39 -9.54
CA PHE A 353 9.94 3.09 -10.59
C PHE A 353 11.17 3.86 -10.09
N GLY A 354 11.16 4.32 -8.84
CA GLY A 354 12.32 4.94 -8.18
C GLY A 354 13.53 4.01 -8.11
N LYS A 355 13.32 2.72 -7.79
CA LYS A 355 14.41 1.74 -7.67
C LYS A 355 15.07 1.43 -9.01
N LEU A 356 14.30 1.44 -10.11
CA LEU A 356 14.85 1.26 -11.45
C LEU A 356 15.74 2.45 -11.85
N ARG A 357 15.34 3.67 -11.47
CA ARG A 357 16.16 4.87 -11.68
C ARG A 357 17.46 4.82 -10.87
N GLU A 358 17.34 4.50 -9.59
CA GLU A 358 18.48 4.34 -8.69
C GLU A 358 19.46 3.27 -9.19
N PHE A 359 18.96 2.12 -9.65
CA PHE A 359 19.80 1.08 -10.25
C PHE A 359 20.53 1.59 -11.50
N HIS A 360 19.82 2.27 -12.41
CA HIS A 360 20.44 2.80 -13.63
C HIS A 360 21.49 3.87 -13.34
N GLU A 361 21.27 4.71 -12.32
CA GLU A 361 22.25 5.72 -11.88
C GLU A 361 23.55 5.06 -11.38
N SER A 362 23.45 3.93 -10.67
CA SER A 362 24.59 3.16 -10.18
C SER A 362 25.26 2.30 -11.27
N TYR A 363 24.49 1.75 -12.21
CA TYR A 363 24.95 0.81 -13.24
C TYR A 363 24.46 1.20 -14.65
N PRO A 364 24.89 2.35 -15.20
CA PRO A 364 24.32 2.92 -16.42
C PRO A 364 24.59 2.08 -17.69
N ASP A 365 25.63 1.24 -17.67
CA ASP A 365 26.02 0.39 -18.80
C ASP A 365 25.19 -0.91 -18.91
N LEU A 366 24.45 -1.26 -17.84
CA LEU A 366 23.60 -2.45 -17.81
C LEU A 366 22.17 -2.09 -18.22
N PHE A 367 21.58 -2.89 -19.12
CA PHE A 367 20.17 -2.69 -19.47
C PHE A 367 19.26 -3.29 -18.39
N ILE A 368 18.08 -2.68 -18.21
CA ILE A 368 17.00 -3.23 -17.38
C ILE A 368 15.94 -3.85 -18.30
N LEU A 369 15.51 -5.07 -18.01
CA LEU A 369 14.45 -5.76 -18.76
C LEU A 369 13.34 -6.25 -17.82
N PRO A 370 12.15 -5.64 -17.82
CA PRO A 370 10.95 -6.26 -17.31
C PRO A 370 10.65 -7.57 -18.09
N SER A 371 11.00 -8.70 -17.48
CA SER A 371 11.04 -10.02 -18.11
C SER A 371 9.75 -10.83 -17.88
N GLU A 372 8.94 -10.44 -16.90
CA GLU A 372 7.67 -11.08 -16.60
C GLU A 372 6.69 -10.14 -15.88
N ALA A 373 5.44 -10.13 -16.36
CA ALA A 373 4.32 -9.50 -15.67
C ALA A 373 2.98 -10.16 -16.07
N CYS A 374 2.05 -10.28 -15.12
CA CYS A 374 0.70 -10.75 -15.40
C CYS A 374 -0.33 -10.13 -14.46
N GLU A 375 -1.58 -10.15 -14.90
CA GLU A 375 -2.74 -9.79 -14.08
C GLU A 375 -3.49 -11.02 -13.61
N GLY A 376 -4.33 -10.85 -12.59
CA GLY A 376 -5.11 -11.94 -12.03
C GLY A 376 -4.34 -12.93 -11.14
N TYR A 377 -3.18 -12.52 -10.61
CA TYR A 377 -2.40 -13.32 -9.66
C TYR A 377 -2.86 -13.15 -8.19
N MET A 378 -3.55 -12.04 -7.84
CA MET A 378 -4.02 -11.73 -6.48
C MET A 378 -5.54 -11.86 -6.30
N PRO A 379 -6.02 -12.28 -5.11
CA PRO A 379 -7.45 -12.32 -4.79
C PRO A 379 -8.03 -10.90 -4.52
N ASN A 380 -9.34 -10.75 -4.64
CA ASN A 380 -10.04 -9.53 -4.20
C ASN A 380 -10.04 -9.43 -2.66
N PRO A 381 -9.83 -8.25 -2.04
CA PRO A 381 -9.63 -6.92 -2.64
C PRO A 381 -8.15 -6.53 -2.88
N LEU A 382 -7.20 -7.46 -2.72
CA LEU A 382 -5.75 -7.18 -2.79
C LEU A 382 -5.23 -6.94 -4.22
N GLY A 383 -6.01 -7.26 -5.25
CA GLY A 383 -5.73 -6.96 -6.65
C GLY A 383 -6.98 -7.03 -7.51
N THR A 384 -6.84 -7.30 -8.81
CA THR A 384 -7.97 -7.38 -9.75
C THR A 384 -8.72 -8.72 -9.71
N GLY A 385 -8.46 -9.58 -8.72
CA GLY A 385 -9.11 -10.89 -8.53
C GLY A 385 -8.38 -12.03 -9.25
N LYS A 386 -8.41 -13.25 -8.69
CA LYS A 386 -7.59 -14.37 -9.20
C LYS A 386 -8.17 -14.95 -10.51
N GLY A 387 -7.29 -15.22 -11.49
CA GLY A 387 -7.61 -15.81 -12.78
C GLY A 387 -8.20 -14.85 -13.81
N PRO A 388 -8.64 -15.37 -14.98
CA PRO A 388 -9.21 -14.56 -16.04
C PRO A 388 -10.51 -13.86 -15.66
N SER A 389 -10.79 -12.73 -16.30
CA SER A 389 -12.02 -11.98 -16.06
C SER A 389 -12.70 -11.50 -17.33
N LEU A 390 -13.03 -12.45 -18.20
CA LEU A 390 -13.60 -12.21 -19.51
C LEU A 390 -14.98 -11.52 -19.49
N THR A 391 -15.80 -11.75 -18.46
CA THR A 391 -17.19 -11.26 -18.40
C THR A 391 -17.39 -10.01 -17.53
N ASP A 392 -16.30 -9.43 -17.02
CA ASP A 392 -16.33 -8.23 -16.17
C ASP A 392 -15.59 -7.10 -16.90
N PRO A 393 -16.31 -6.26 -17.67
CA PRO A 393 -15.69 -5.26 -18.55
C PRO A 393 -14.87 -4.23 -17.78
N ASP A 394 -15.32 -3.82 -16.59
CA ASP A 394 -14.63 -2.81 -15.78
C ASP A 394 -13.31 -3.37 -15.26
N LYS A 395 -13.34 -4.58 -14.70
CA LYS A 395 -12.11 -5.24 -14.22
C LYS A 395 -11.13 -5.55 -15.37
N SER A 396 -11.63 -6.05 -16.50
CA SER A 396 -10.79 -6.34 -17.68
C SER A 396 -10.15 -5.04 -18.22
N TRP A 397 -10.87 -3.92 -18.17
CA TRP A 397 -10.34 -2.60 -18.51
C TRP A 397 -9.27 -2.12 -17.52
N THR A 398 -9.52 -2.22 -16.20
CA THR A 398 -8.53 -1.88 -15.16
C THR A 398 -7.23 -2.69 -15.31
N ARG A 399 -7.31 -3.96 -15.73
CA ARG A 399 -6.10 -4.76 -16.04
C ARG A 399 -5.29 -4.15 -17.20
N GLY A 400 -5.97 -3.63 -18.22
CA GLY A 400 -5.32 -2.87 -19.30
C GLY A 400 -4.68 -1.56 -18.82
N GLU A 401 -5.38 -0.80 -17.97
CA GLU A 401 -4.86 0.43 -17.37
C GLU A 401 -3.59 0.19 -16.57
N ASN A 402 -3.58 -0.89 -15.77
CA ASN A 402 -2.40 -1.32 -15.03
C ASN A 402 -1.23 -1.57 -16.00
N TYR A 403 -1.43 -2.34 -17.08
CA TYR A 403 -0.38 -2.59 -18.08
C TYR A 403 0.15 -1.27 -18.67
N GLY A 404 -0.74 -0.37 -19.09
CA GLY A 404 -0.34 0.93 -19.63
C GLY A 404 0.50 1.74 -18.65
N ARG A 405 0.09 1.80 -17.38
CA ARG A 405 0.78 2.54 -16.32
C ARG A 405 2.17 1.98 -16.04
N ASP A 406 2.28 0.67 -15.89
CA ASP A 406 3.55 0.02 -15.57
C ASP A 406 4.54 0.10 -16.73
N ILE A 407 4.09 -0.15 -17.97
CA ILE A 407 4.97 -0.05 -19.15
C ILE A 407 5.50 1.38 -19.28
N ILE A 408 4.66 2.41 -19.17
CA ILE A 408 5.12 3.81 -19.23
C ILE A 408 6.09 4.12 -18.08
N GLY A 409 5.75 3.69 -16.86
CA GLY A 409 6.59 3.93 -15.67
C GLY A 409 7.97 3.27 -15.79
N ASP A 410 8.03 2.02 -16.26
CA ASP A 410 9.25 1.27 -16.49
C ASP A 410 10.10 1.91 -17.59
N LEU A 411 9.50 2.25 -18.75
CA LEU A 411 10.20 2.93 -19.85
C LEU A 411 10.70 4.31 -19.43
N ASN A 412 9.95 5.04 -18.61
CA ASN A 412 10.39 6.32 -18.07
C ASN A 412 11.50 6.18 -17.01
N SER A 413 11.71 4.95 -16.52
CA SER A 413 12.71 4.57 -15.52
C SER A 413 13.77 3.62 -16.10
N TYR A 414 14.15 3.87 -17.36
CA TYR A 414 15.27 3.23 -18.05
C TYR A 414 15.10 1.75 -18.43
N ALA A 415 13.90 1.17 -18.30
CA ALA A 415 13.63 -0.15 -18.87
C ALA A 415 13.81 -0.14 -20.40
N GLY A 416 14.47 -1.18 -20.91
CA GLY A 416 14.75 -1.35 -22.33
C GLY A 416 13.64 -2.06 -23.09
N GLY A 417 12.64 -2.62 -22.43
CA GLY A 417 11.55 -3.38 -23.05
C GLY A 417 10.48 -3.77 -22.03
N TRP A 418 9.56 -4.65 -22.40
CA TRP A 418 8.58 -5.21 -21.46
C TRP A 418 8.01 -6.53 -21.98
N THR A 419 7.89 -7.53 -21.10
CA THR A 419 7.48 -8.89 -21.47
C THR A 419 6.28 -9.33 -20.65
N ASP A 420 5.15 -9.56 -21.33
CA ASP A 420 3.98 -10.21 -20.75
C ASP A 420 4.31 -11.66 -20.34
N TRP A 421 3.54 -12.23 -19.43
CA TRP A 421 3.70 -13.60 -19.02
C TRP A 421 3.15 -14.57 -20.07
N ASN A 422 1.98 -15.16 -19.88
CA ASN A 422 1.44 -16.12 -20.85
C ASN A 422 0.78 -15.39 -22.04
N MET A 423 1.35 -15.55 -23.23
CA MET A 423 0.80 -14.97 -24.47
C MET A 423 -0.66 -15.37 -24.72
N VAL A 424 -1.02 -16.61 -24.39
CA VAL A 424 -2.35 -17.19 -24.58
C VAL A 424 -2.67 -18.13 -23.42
N LEU A 425 -3.86 -18.00 -22.84
CA LEU A 425 -4.41 -18.98 -21.89
C LEU A 425 -5.82 -19.39 -22.31
N ASP A 426 -6.39 -20.40 -21.67
CA ASP A 426 -7.81 -20.68 -21.80
C ASP A 426 -8.67 -19.76 -20.92
N THR A 427 -9.99 -19.79 -21.10
CA THR A 427 -10.95 -19.00 -20.29
C THR A 427 -10.96 -19.34 -18.78
N LYS A 428 -10.15 -20.30 -18.32
CA LYS A 428 -9.93 -20.62 -16.90
C LYS A 428 -8.54 -20.23 -16.40
N GLY A 429 -7.68 -19.72 -17.27
CA GLY A 429 -6.34 -19.23 -16.93
C GLY A 429 -5.29 -20.34 -16.90
N GLY A 430 -5.51 -21.42 -17.65
CA GLY A 430 -4.62 -22.57 -17.70
C GLY A 430 -4.30 -23.07 -19.11
N PRO A 431 -3.76 -24.29 -19.26
CA PRO A 431 -3.48 -25.25 -18.17
C PRO A 431 -2.40 -24.73 -17.20
N ASN A 432 -2.40 -25.22 -15.97
CA ASN A 432 -1.37 -24.90 -14.97
C ASN A 432 -1.40 -26.03 -13.92
N TRP A 433 -0.33 -26.83 -13.82
CA TRP A 433 -0.32 -28.00 -12.94
C TRP A 433 -0.42 -27.61 -11.45
N ALA A 434 0.11 -26.44 -11.09
CA ALA A 434 0.09 -25.90 -9.73
C ALA A 434 -1.23 -25.21 -9.36
N LYS A 435 -2.19 -25.10 -10.28
CA LYS A 435 -3.46 -24.37 -10.13
C LYS A 435 -3.27 -22.88 -9.80
N ASN A 436 -2.17 -22.31 -10.28
CA ASN A 436 -1.83 -20.90 -10.15
C ASN A 436 -2.44 -20.09 -11.32
N MET A 437 -3.76 -20.09 -11.42
CA MET A 437 -4.44 -19.45 -12.56
C MET A 437 -4.27 -17.93 -12.53
N VAL A 438 -3.87 -17.37 -13.67
CA VAL A 438 -3.73 -15.93 -13.94
C VAL A 438 -4.49 -15.56 -15.21
N ASP A 439 -4.46 -14.29 -15.58
CA ASP A 439 -5.04 -13.82 -16.84
C ASP A 439 -4.02 -13.71 -17.98
N ALA A 440 -4.49 -13.55 -19.22
CA ALA A 440 -3.65 -13.35 -20.41
C ALA A 440 -4.29 -12.35 -21.38
N PRO A 441 -3.50 -11.62 -22.20
CA PRO A 441 -4.06 -10.67 -23.17
C PRO A 441 -4.96 -11.32 -24.24
N ILE A 442 -4.73 -12.60 -24.56
CA ILE A 442 -5.65 -13.41 -25.37
C ILE A 442 -6.08 -14.66 -24.58
N LEU A 443 -7.39 -14.88 -24.54
CA LEU A 443 -8.00 -16.10 -23.99
C LEU A 443 -8.61 -16.95 -25.12
N VAL A 444 -8.48 -18.27 -25.04
CA VAL A 444 -9.05 -19.22 -26.01
C VAL A 444 -10.24 -19.96 -25.40
N ASP A 445 -11.28 -20.19 -26.21
CA ASP A 445 -12.35 -21.10 -25.85
C ASP A 445 -11.79 -22.52 -25.60
N ALA A 446 -11.70 -22.88 -24.32
CA ALA A 446 -11.23 -24.20 -23.89
C ALA A 446 -12.19 -25.35 -24.24
N LYS A 447 -13.45 -25.05 -24.60
CA LYS A 447 -14.49 -26.06 -24.80
C LYS A 447 -14.47 -26.63 -26.21
N ASN A 448 -14.54 -25.76 -27.22
CA ASN A 448 -14.63 -26.18 -28.61
C ASN A 448 -13.46 -25.65 -29.47
N GLY A 449 -12.75 -24.61 -29.02
CA GLY A 449 -11.70 -23.96 -29.82
C GLY A 449 -12.24 -23.18 -31.02
N ASP A 450 -13.51 -22.76 -30.98
CA ASP A 450 -14.20 -22.09 -32.09
C ASP A 450 -13.96 -20.58 -32.12
N GLU A 451 -13.58 -19.99 -30.99
CA GLU A 451 -13.33 -18.55 -30.83
C GLU A 451 -12.22 -18.24 -29.81
N PHE A 452 -11.62 -17.06 -29.93
CA PHE A 452 -10.70 -16.49 -28.95
C PHE A 452 -11.02 -15.03 -28.67
N TYR A 453 -10.55 -14.52 -27.54
CA TYR A 453 -10.95 -13.24 -26.97
C TYR A 453 -9.73 -12.36 -26.73
N LYS A 454 -9.67 -11.22 -27.41
CA LYS A 454 -8.64 -10.20 -27.20
C LYS A 454 -9.09 -9.25 -26.10
N GLN A 455 -8.38 -9.26 -24.98
CA GLN A 455 -8.66 -8.42 -23.82
C GLN A 455 -8.09 -7.00 -23.97
N PRO A 456 -8.52 -6.01 -23.17
CA PRO A 456 -7.94 -4.67 -23.15
C PRO A 456 -6.40 -4.70 -23.05
N MET A 457 -5.83 -5.58 -22.22
CA MET A 457 -4.37 -5.78 -22.10
C MET A 457 -3.66 -5.96 -23.45
N PHE A 458 -4.26 -6.67 -24.42
CA PHE A 458 -3.70 -6.84 -25.76
C PHE A 458 -3.55 -5.49 -26.49
N TYR A 459 -4.56 -4.63 -26.39
CA TYR A 459 -4.55 -3.33 -27.05
C TYR A 459 -3.63 -2.32 -26.35
N PHE A 460 -3.53 -2.40 -25.03
CA PHE A 460 -2.55 -1.62 -24.26
C PHE A 460 -1.13 -2.01 -24.67
N MET A 461 -0.80 -3.31 -24.72
CA MET A 461 0.47 -3.79 -25.27
C MET A 461 0.72 -3.30 -26.70
N GLY A 462 -0.34 -3.27 -27.52
CA GLY A 462 -0.26 -2.82 -28.91
C GLY A 462 0.18 -1.37 -29.09
N HIS A 463 -0.13 -0.46 -28.15
CA HIS A 463 0.35 0.93 -28.19
C HIS A 463 1.88 1.06 -28.05
N PHE A 464 2.55 0.01 -27.58
CA PHE A 464 3.99 -0.05 -27.45
C PHE A 464 4.60 -0.94 -28.53
N ALA A 465 4.25 -2.23 -28.56
CA ALA A 465 4.88 -3.22 -29.43
C ALA A 465 4.77 -2.88 -30.92
N LYS A 466 3.61 -2.35 -31.35
CA LYS A 466 3.39 -2.01 -32.76
C LYS A 466 4.23 -0.82 -33.20
N PHE A 467 4.24 0.23 -32.39
CA PHE A 467 4.74 1.55 -32.78
C PHE A 467 6.16 1.84 -32.32
N VAL A 468 6.68 1.14 -31.31
CA VAL A 468 8.03 1.30 -30.78
C VAL A 468 8.86 0.05 -31.13
N PRO A 469 9.37 -0.06 -32.38
CA PRO A 469 10.17 -1.21 -32.79
C PRO A 469 11.50 -1.29 -32.03
N ALA A 470 12.11 -2.46 -32.00
CA ALA A 470 13.47 -2.63 -31.48
C ALA A 470 14.45 -1.67 -32.17
N GLY A 471 15.39 -1.11 -31.41
CA GLY A 471 16.31 -0.08 -31.86
C GLY A 471 15.81 1.35 -31.64
N SER A 472 14.52 1.54 -31.32
CA SER A 472 14.00 2.87 -30.95
C SER A 472 14.74 3.43 -29.72
N ARG A 473 14.83 4.76 -29.62
CA ARG A 473 15.44 5.45 -28.48
C ARG A 473 14.36 6.24 -27.77
N ARG A 474 14.25 6.11 -26.45
CA ARG A 474 13.41 7.03 -25.66
C ARG A 474 14.01 8.43 -25.74
N ILE A 475 13.17 9.44 -25.93
CA ILE A 475 13.57 10.85 -26.02
C ILE A 475 12.90 11.69 -24.94
N LYS A 476 13.46 12.86 -24.67
CA LYS A 476 12.90 13.79 -23.68
C LYS A 476 11.62 14.43 -24.21
N MET A 477 10.62 14.49 -23.33
CA MET A 477 9.41 15.27 -23.52
C MET A 477 9.20 16.12 -22.28
N SER A 478 8.84 17.39 -22.44
CA SER A 478 8.69 18.33 -21.33
C SER A 478 7.47 19.20 -21.51
N LEU A 479 6.79 19.49 -20.41
CA LEU A 479 5.69 20.45 -20.41
C LEU A 479 6.27 21.87 -20.38
N THR A 480 5.83 22.75 -21.27
CA THR A 480 6.41 24.09 -21.44
C THR A 480 5.87 25.15 -20.47
N GLU A 481 4.83 24.83 -19.70
CA GLU A 481 4.23 25.71 -18.68
C GLU A 481 4.09 24.94 -17.35
N ASP A 482 4.03 25.67 -16.22
CA ASP A 482 3.67 25.16 -14.88
C ASP A 482 2.19 24.75 -14.83
N SER A 483 1.79 23.84 -15.72
CA SER A 483 0.46 23.26 -15.79
C SER A 483 0.49 21.90 -15.08
N GLU A 484 -0.41 21.68 -14.14
CA GLU A 484 -0.61 20.35 -13.55
C GLU A 484 -1.42 19.50 -14.54
N THR A 485 -0.80 18.50 -15.17
CA THR A 485 -1.49 17.46 -15.95
C THR A 485 -1.11 16.10 -15.41
N GLU A 486 -2.11 15.25 -15.17
CA GLU A 486 -1.96 13.89 -14.64
C GLU A 486 -1.72 12.85 -15.75
N LEU A 487 -1.60 13.29 -17.02
CA LEU A 487 -1.34 12.39 -18.15
C LEU A 487 0.03 11.73 -18.02
N GLN A 488 0.04 10.40 -18.06
CA GLN A 488 1.28 9.65 -18.16
C GLN A 488 1.73 9.60 -19.61
N THR A 489 3.02 9.86 -19.83
CA THR A 489 3.52 10.02 -21.19
C THR A 489 4.91 9.43 -21.38
N SER A 490 5.20 9.02 -22.62
CA SER A 490 6.55 8.66 -23.06
C SER A 490 6.71 8.97 -24.55
N ALA A 491 7.94 9.23 -24.99
CA ALA A 491 8.23 9.58 -26.36
C ALA A 491 9.48 8.85 -26.87
N PHE A 492 9.48 8.53 -28.16
CA PHE A 492 10.53 7.75 -28.80
C PHE A 492 10.86 8.29 -30.19
N VAL A 493 12.08 8.04 -30.64
CA VAL A 493 12.46 8.10 -32.04
C VAL A 493 12.79 6.68 -32.53
N THR A 494 12.18 6.26 -33.63
CA THR A 494 12.39 4.93 -34.22
C THR A 494 13.67 4.89 -35.07
N PRO A 495 14.20 3.69 -35.42
CA PRO A 495 15.33 3.56 -36.35
C PRO A 495 15.08 4.21 -37.72
N GLU A 496 13.81 4.31 -38.13
CA GLU A 496 13.38 4.97 -39.37
C GLU A 496 13.21 6.50 -39.21
N ASN A 497 13.63 7.07 -38.08
CA ASN A 497 13.51 8.49 -37.72
C ASN A 497 12.05 8.99 -37.60
N GLN A 498 11.13 8.10 -37.23
CA GLN A 498 9.76 8.51 -36.88
C GLN A 498 9.69 8.86 -35.39
N VAL A 499 8.89 9.87 -35.04
CA VAL A 499 8.62 10.20 -33.63
C VAL A 499 7.32 9.54 -33.21
N VAL A 500 7.36 8.83 -32.09
CA VAL A 500 6.21 8.11 -31.51
C VAL A 500 5.99 8.65 -30.10
N ILE A 501 4.74 8.96 -29.76
CA ILE A 501 4.38 9.53 -28.48
C ILE A 501 3.22 8.74 -27.91
N GLN A 502 3.35 8.36 -26.65
CA GLN A 502 2.33 7.63 -25.90
C GLN A 502 1.74 8.55 -24.86
N PHE A 503 0.42 8.49 -24.74
CA PHE A 503 -0.35 9.20 -23.74
C PHE A 503 -1.31 8.20 -23.11
N LEU A 504 -1.34 8.19 -21.79
CA LEU A 504 -2.27 7.42 -21.00
C LEU A 504 -3.05 8.38 -20.10
N ASN A 505 -4.36 8.39 -20.28
CA ASN A 505 -5.30 9.10 -19.42
C ASN A 505 -6.01 8.07 -18.53
N LEU A 506 -5.80 8.15 -17.22
CA LEU A 506 -6.48 7.33 -16.22
C LEU A 506 -7.61 8.10 -15.51
N GLU A 507 -7.79 9.37 -15.84
CA GLU A 507 -8.76 10.25 -15.17
C GLU A 507 -10.17 10.12 -15.74
N GLY A 508 -11.14 10.50 -14.91
CA GLY A 508 -12.57 10.53 -15.23
C GLY A 508 -13.00 11.70 -16.13
N SER A 509 -12.05 12.42 -16.75
CA SER A 509 -12.32 13.62 -17.55
C SER A 509 -11.51 13.69 -18.84
N ASP A 510 -12.08 14.34 -19.84
CA ASP A 510 -11.41 14.67 -21.09
C ASP A 510 -10.24 15.62 -20.83
N GLU A 511 -9.04 15.25 -21.28
CA GLU A 511 -7.86 16.11 -21.24
C GLU A 511 -7.54 16.63 -22.64
N VAL A 512 -7.32 17.93 -22.79
CA VAL A 512 -6.94 18.55 -24.07
C VAL A 512 -5.53 19.09 -23.95
N VAL A 513 -4.61 18.53 -24.73
CA VAL A 513 -3.20 18.98 -24.70
C VAL A 513 -2.71 19.32 -26.10
N ASN A 514 -1.79 20.27 -26.13
CA ASN A 514 -1.04 20.59 -27.33
C ASN A 514 0.30 19.85 -27.31
N VAL A 515 0.74 19.41 -28.47
CA VAL A 515 2.07 18.86 -28.66
C VAL A 515 2.80 19.71 -29.68
N GLN A 516 3.98 20.18 -29.30
CA GLN A 516 4.92 20.90 -30.15
C GLN A 516 5.99 19.93 -30.66
N THR A 517 6.05 19.85 -31.99
CA THR A 517 7.04 19.08 -32.72
C THR A 517 8.35 19.86 -32.86
N THR A 518 9.42 19.18 -33.28
CA THR A 518 10.78 19.74 -33.36
C THR A 518 10.93 20.89 -34.37
N ASP A 519 10.04 21.00 -35.35
CA ASP A 519 10.00 22.12 -36.31
C ASP A 519 9.08 23.27 -35.87
N PHE A 520 8.69 23.28 -34.59
CA PHE A 520 7.78 24.22 -33.94
C PHE A 520 6.31 24.16 -34.40
N ASN A 521 5.96 23.24 -35.30
CA ASN A 521 4.55 22.98 -35.62
C ASN A 521 3.87 22.27 -34.45
N THR A 522 2.56 22.45 -34.32
CA THR A 522 1.77 21.93 -33.20
C THR A 522 0.50 21.23 -33.62
N PHE A 523 0.05 20.29 -32.80
CA PHE A 523 -1.26 19.68 -32.94
C PHE A 523 -1.93 19.52 -31.58
N THR A 524 -3.26 19.58 -31.59
CA THR A 524 -4.08 19.41 -30.39
C THR A 524 -4.71 18.03 -30.41
N VAL A 525 -4.56 17.30 -29.31
CA VAL A 525 -5.24 16.03 -29.08
C VAL A 525 -6.16 16.18 -27.88
N THR A 526 -7.37 15.67 -28.04
CA THR A 526 -8.34 15.53 -26.95
C THR A 526 -8.33 14.05 -26.57
N TYR A 527 -7.92 13.77 -25.34
CA TYR A 527 -7.95 12.45 -24.73
C TYR A 527 -9.25 12.34 -23.95
N ALA A 528 -10.32 11.97 -24.66
CA ALA A 528 -11.66 11.98 -24.10
C ALA A 528 -11.90 10.83 -23.10
N PHE A 529 -12.45 11.15 -21.93
CA PHE A 529 -13.19 10.24 -21.06
C PHE A 529 -14.59 10.04 -21.63
N GLN A 530 -14.77 9.00 -22.44
CA GLN A 530 -16.10 8.70 -23.00
C GLN A 530 -16.89 7.75 -22.10
N TYR A 531 -17.76 8.32 -21.26
CA TYR A 531 -18.87 7.57 -20.65
C TYR A 531 -19.93 7.26 -21.71
N GLN A 532 -20.38 6.00 -21.79
CA GLN A 532 -21.43 5.60 -22.73
C GLN A 532 -22.77 6.29 -22.42
N ASP A 533 -23.40 6.76 -23.50
CA ASP A 533 -24.74 7.29 -23.58
C ASP A 533 -25.79 6.40 -22.88
N LEU A 534 -26.52 6.95 -21.91
CA LEU A 534 -27.59 6.31 -21.12
C LEU A 534 -28.85 5.94 -21.93
N SER A 535 -28.79 6.00 -23.27
CA SER A 535 -29.90 5.67 -24.16
C SER A 535 -30.28 4.17 -24.16
N ARG A 536 -29.43 3.27 -23.62
CA ARG A 536 -29.68 1.82 -23.54
C ARG A 536 -30.53 1.33 -22.35
N PHE A 537 -30.83 2.17 -21.34
CA PHE A 537 -31.68 1.76 -20.20
C PHE A 537 -33.20 1.72 -20.48
N LYS A 538 -33.64 2.01 -21.72
CA LYS A 538 -35.07 2.04 -22.10
C LYS A 538 -35.73 0.67 -22.30
N ARG A 539 -35.04 -0.46 -22.07
CA ARG A 539 -35.62 -1.80 -22.34
C ARG A 539 -35.92 -2.68 -21.11
N VAL A 540 -35.87 -2.12 -19.90
CA VAL A 540 -36.28 -2.83 -18.66
C VAL A 540 -37.36 -2.06 -17.87
N SER A 541 -38.13 -1.18 -18.53
CA SER A 541 -39.15 -0.35 -17.89
C SER A 541 -40.58 -0.91 -18.00
N SER A 542 -40.80 -2.19 -17.70
CA SER A 542 -42.17 -2.73 -17.60
C SER A 542 -42.65 -2.99 -16.17
N PHE A 543 -41.93 -2.51 -15.14
CA PHE A 543 -42.27 -2.82 -13.75
C PHE A 543 -41.95 -1.70 -12.75
N CYS A 544 -42.35 -0.45 -13.02
CA CYS A 544 -42.37 0.58 -11.96
C CYS A 544 -43.20 1.82 -12.35
N ASP A 545 -44.53 1.72 -12.26
CA ASP A 545 -45.47 2.83 -12.47
C ASP A 545 -45.83 3.56 -11.15
N ARG A 546 -44.82 3.95 -10.37
CA ARG A 546 -44.99 4.70 -9.09
C ARG A 546 -43.96 5.82 -8.87
N THR A 547 -43.34 6.33 -9.93
CA THR A 547 -42.24 7.33 -9.84
C THR A 547 -42.70 8.78 -10.09
N ALA A 548 -43.98 8.99 -10.44
CA ALA A 548 -44.50 10.33 -10.73
C ALA A 548 -44.56 11.25 -9.49
N CYS A 549 -44.79 10.70 -8.29
CA CYS A 549 -44.78 11.51 -7.05
C CYS A 549 -43.38 11.90 -6.58
N LEU A 550 -42.37 11.04 -6.76
CA LEU A 550 -40.99 11.34 -6.35
C LEU A 550 -40.37 12.43 -7.22
N THR A 551 -40.62 12.40 -8.53
CA THR A 551 -40.05 13.36 -9.49
C THR A 551 -40.62 14.78 -9.27
N ILE A 552 -41.89 14.90 -8.90
CA ILE A 552 -42.54 16.18 -8.59
C ILE A 552 -42.10 16.72 -7.22
N ALA A 553 -41.83 15.86 -6.24
CA ALA A 553 -41.28 16.26 -4.95
C ALA A 553 -39.80 16.71 -5.05
N MET A 554 -39.00 16.04 -5.89
CA MET A 554 -37.57 16.33 -6.09
C MET A 554 -37.32 17.61 -6.87
N SER A 555 -38.11 17.91 -7.92
CA SER A 555 -37.99 19.21 -8.62
C SER A 555 -38.38 20.41 -7.75
N ARG A 556 -39.25 20.23 -6.74
CA ARG A 556 -39.59 21.28 -5.77
C ARG A 556 -38.47 21.53 -4.74
N LEU A 557 -37.66 20.52 -4.41
CA LEU A 557 -36.50 20.65 -3.52
C LEU A 557 -35.34 21.40 -4.20
N GLU A 558 -35.14 21.22 -5.52
CA GLU A 558 -34.17 22.01 -6.29
C GLU A 558 -34.55 23.50 -6.38
N SER A 559 -35.85 23.82 -6.38
CA SER A 559 -36.32 25.22 -6.46
C SER A 559 -36.23 26.01 -5.14
N LYS A 560 -36.05 25.33 -3.99
CA LYS A 560 -35.79 25.96 -2.70
C LYS A 560 -34.30 25.86 -2.44
N GLN A 561 -33.56 26.97 -2.61
CA GLN A 561 -32.17 27.12 -2.17
C GLN A 561 -32.02 26.81 -0.66
N LEU A 562 -31.91 25.54 -0.29
CA LEU A 562 -31.23 25.10 0.93
C LEU A 562 -29.74 25.07 0.58
N LEU A 563 -29.15 26.27 0.49
CA LEU A 563 -27.71 26.44 0.24
C LEU A 563 -26.94 25.71 1.36
N PRO A 564 -25.83 24.99 1.03
CA PRO A 564 -24.93 24.48 2.05
C PRO A 564 -24.47 25.64 2.94
N LEU A 565 -24.43 25.39 4.24
CA LEU A 565 -23.88 26.32 5.22
C LEU A 565 -22.36 26.33 5.01
N GLY A 566 -21.82 27.36 4.36
CA GLY A 566 -20.39 27.43 4.04
C GLY A 566 -20.12 28.19 2.74
N ASN A 567 -19.56 29.40 2.87
CA ASN A 567 -19.24 30.30 1.75
C ASN A 567 -18.04 29.88 0.87
N ASP A 568 -17.58 28.62 0.91
CA ASP A 568 -16.56 28.13 -0.04
C ASP A 568 -17.21 27.66 -1.34
N HIS A 569 -17.84 28.60 -2.04
CA HIS A 569 -18.37 28.39 -3.38
C HIS A 569 -17.28 27.96 -4.39
N SER A 570 -16.00 28.17 -4.06
CA SER A 570 -14.84 27.77 -4.87
C SER A 570 -14.55 26.27 -4.87
N LEU A 571 -14.90 25.53 -3.80
CA LEU A 571 -14.56 24.10 -3.68
C LEU A 571 -15.55 23.17 -4.39
N HIS A 572 -16.74 23.66 -4.79
CA HIS A 572 -17.85 22.79 -5.19
C HIS A 572 -18.65 23.28 -6.41
N SER A 573 -18.07 24.13 -7.26
CA SER A 573 -18.78 24.84 -8.34
C SER A 573 -19.27 23.99 -9.53
N GLY A 574 -19.32 22.66 -9.43
CA GLY A 574 -19.69 21.75 -10.53
C GLY A 574 -20.60 20.56 -10.21
N GLU A 575 -20.92 20.29 -8.94
CA GLU A 575 -21.67 19.08 -8.56
C GLU A 575 -23.18 19.33 -8.32
N SER A 576 -24.02 18.35 -8.70
CA SER A 576 -25.46 18.34 -8.38
C SER A 576 -25.72 18.01 -6.91
N TYR A 577 -26.86 18.45 -6.36
CA TYR A 577 -27.27 18.13 -4.98
C TYR A 577 -27.35 16.62 -4.72
N VAL A 578 -27.79 15.84 -5.72
CA VAL A 578 -27.87 14.37 -5.64
C VAL A 578 -26.48 13.74 -5.53
N GLN A 579 -25.49 14.21 -6.31
CA GLN A 579 -24.11 13.73 -6.20
C GLN A 579 -23.52 14.02 -4.81
N ARG A 580 -23.82 15.21 -4.24
CA ARG A 580 -23.38 15.54 -2.89
C ARG A 580 -24.01 14.62 -1.84
N LEU A 581 -25.31 14.35 -1.93
CA LEU A 581 -25.98 13.41 -1.02
C LEU A 581 -25.45 11.97 -1.14
N LEU A 582 -25.16 11.50 -2.36
CA LEU A 582 -24.66 10.14 -2.59
C LEU A 582 -23.18 9.98 -2.18
N SER A 583 -22.40 11.06 -2.16
CA SER A 583 -21.01 11.01 -1.66
C SER A 583 -20.94 10.75 -0.15
N ILE A 584 -21.94 11.16 0.62
CA ILE A 584 -21.95 11.02 2.09
C ILE A 584 -21.86 9.56 2.56
N PRO A 585 -22.73 8.62 2.12
CA PRO A 585 -22.58 7.21 2.49
C PRO A 585 -21.26 6.61 2.01
N ARG A 586 -20.79 6.97 0.80
CA ARG A 586 -19.54 6.46 0.23
C ARG A 586 -18.34 6.76 1.13
N GLU A 587 -18.29 7.96 1.72
CA GLU A 587 -17.16 8.40 2.54
C GLU A 587 -17.34 8.06 4.03
N VAL A 588 -18.57 8.04 4.55
CA VAL A 588 -18.83 7.80 5.99
C VAL A 588 -18.88 6.32 6.35
N ILE A 589 -19.33 5.43 5.44
CA ILE A 589 -19.41 3.98 5.73
C ILE A 589 -18.03 3.37 6.03
N PRO A 590 -16.96 3.62 5.24
CA PRO A 590 -15.62 3.13 5.57
C PRO A 590 -15.16 3.64 6.94
N LEU A 591 -15.39 4.92 7.23
CA LEU A 591 -15.06 5.49 8.54
C LEU A 591 -15.78 4.74 9.66
N SER A 592 -17.07 4.43 9.52
CA SER A 592 -17.85 3.69 10.52
C SER A 592 -17.45 2.22 10.73
N LEU A 593 -16.73 1.62 9.76
CA LEU A 593 -16.28 0.23 9.82
C LEU A 593 -14.83 0.10 10.30
N PHE A 594 -14.02 1.16 10.16
CA PHE A 594 -12.58 1.12 10.42
C PHE A 594 -12.09 2.12 11.47
N ALA A 595 -12.94 3.00 11.99
CA ALA A 595 -12.57 3.93 13.05
C ALA A 595 -12.59 3.25 14.43
N PHE A 596 -11.51 2.52 14.73
CA PHE A 596 -11.21 1.96 16.06
C PHE A 596 -10.42 2.97 16.89
N GLY A 597 -10.46 2.86 18.23
CA GLY A 597 -9.60 3.69 19.11
C GLY A 597 -10.24 4.96 19.67
N GLY A 598 -11.54 5.17 19.47
CA GLY A 598 -12.29 6.23 20.15
C GLY A 598 -12.13 7.63 19.53
N PRO A 599 -12.59 8.70 20.23
CA PRO A 599 -12.74 10.03 19.65
C PRO A 599 -11.49 10.62 18.96
N PRO A 600 -10.25 10.50 19.49
CA PRO A 600 -9.06 11.02 18.80
C PRO A 600 -8.79 10.34 17.46
N ALA A 601 -8.92 9.02 17.39
CA ALA A 601 -8.77 8.26 16.15
C ALA A 601 -9.88 8.58 15.15
N HIS A 602 -11.12 8.70 15.62
CA HIS A 602 -12.25 9.09 14.77
C HIS A 602 -12.02 10.46 14.11
N LEU A 603 -11.51 11.43 14.88
CA LEU A 603 -11.28 12.79 14.40
C LEU A 603 -10.07 12.86 13.46
N ALA A 604 -9.00 12.12 13.71
CA ALA A 604 -7.84 12.04 12.82
C ALA A 604 -8.23 11.43 11.45
N LEU A 605 -8.99 10.32 11.48
CA LEU A 605 -9.50 9.70 10.26
C LEU A 605 -10.52 10.58 9.54
N ALA A 606 -11.39 11.28 10.27
CA ALA A 606 -12.31 12.25 9.69
C ALA A 606 -11.57 13.45 9.06
N HIS A 607 -10.48 13.91 9.65
CA HIS A 607 -9.64 14.97 9.09
C HIS A 607 -8.93 14.50 7.82
N ASP A 608 -8.22 13.37 7.86
CA ASP A 608 -7.59 12.77 6.68
C ASP A 608 -8.60 12.58 5.53
N ARG A 609 -9.80 12.08 5.86
CA ARG A 609 -10.82 11.79 4.86
C ARG A 609 -11.49 13.06 4.32
N PHE A 610 -12.10 13.87 5.17
CA PHE A 610 -12.97 14.98 4.73
C PHE A 610 -12.20 16.26 4.41
N VAL A 611 -10.99 16.43 4.97
CA VAL A 611 -10.19 17.64 4.79
C VAL A 611 -9.05 17.41 3.80
N TYR A 612 -8.17 16.43 4.04
CA TYR A 612 -7.02 16.18 3.14
C TYR A 612 -7.41 15.50 1.81
N LYS A 613 -8.12 14.37 1.88
CA LYS A 613 -8.45 13.56 0.69
C LYS A 613 -9.61 14.13 -0.12
N GLN A 614 -10.75 14.34 0.53
CA GLN A 614 -11.98 14.75 -0.15
C GLN A 614 -12.14 16.26 -0.27
N LYS A 615 -11.37 17.05 0.49
CA LYS A 615 -11.41 18.53 0.48
C LYS A 615 -12.84 19.10 0.62
N TRP A 616 -13.68 18.45 1.43
CA TRP A 616 -15.05 18.91 1.75
C TRP A 616 -15.04 20.14 2.66
N LEU A 617 -13.95 20.37 3.38
CA LEU A 617 -13.78 21.44 4.34
C LEU A 617 -12.28 21.76 4.47
N ALA A 618 -11.92 23.01 4.80
CA ALA A 618 -10.53 23.39 5.10
C ALA A 618 -10.12 23.05 6.55
N ASP A 619 -8.80 22.93 6.80
CA ASP A 619 -8.21 22.58 8.12
C ASP A 619 -8.73 23.48 9.26
N ASP A 620 -8.73 24.81 9.05
CA ASP A 620 -9.17 25.81 10.04
C ASP A 620 -10.66 25.66 10.38
N ARG A 621 -11.48 25.41 9.35
CA ARG A 621 -12.92 25.18 9.48
C ARG A 621 -13.22 23.88 10.21
N PHE A 622 -12.42 22.83 10.00
CA PHE A 622 -12.58 21.57 10.72
C PHE A 622 -12.30 21.74 12.23
N LEU A 623 -11.26 22.48 12.59
CA LEU A 623 -10.91 22.76 13.99
C LEU A 623 -11.96 23.64 14.71
N GLU A 624 -12.56 24.60 14.00
CA GLU A 624 -13.69 25.37 14.55
C GLU A 624 -14.89 24.46 14.88
N VAL A 625 -15.24 23.56 13.96
CA VAL A 625 -16.39 22.64 14.10
C VAL A 625 -16.17 21.67 15.25
N LEU A 626 -14.95 21.15 15.36
CA LEU A 626 -14.55 20.32 16.49
C LEU A 626 -14.66 21.06 17.83
N SER A 627 -14.29 22.34 17.86
CA SER A 627 -14.40 23.18 19.07
C SER A 627 -15.86 23.36 19.50
N ILE A 628 -16.78 23.58 18.55
CA ILE A 628 -18.23 23.70 18.82
C ILE A 628 -18.79 22.36 19.30
N ALA A 629 -18.42 21.27 18.62
CA ALA A 629 -18.83 19.92 18.99
C ALA A 629 -18.33 19.50 20.38
N SER A 630 -17.26 20.13 20.88
CA SER A 630 -16.73 19.87 22.22
C SER A 630 -17.38 20.76 23.30
N ALA A 631 -18.02 21.87 22.90
CA ALA A 631 -18.61 22.87 23.78
C ALA A 631 -20.10 22.66 24.08
N ILE A 632 -20.77 21.74 23.39
CA ILE A 632 -22.21 21.43 23.51
C ILE A 632 -22.35 19.99 24.05
N PRO A 633 -23.43 19.66 24.80
CA PRO A 633 -23.63 18.29 25.26
C PRO A 633 -23.64 17.29 24.10
N GLY A 634 -23.02 16.12 24.28
CA GLY A 634 -23.05 15.01 23.32
C GLY A 634 -21.69 14.50 22.83
N PRO A 635 -21.69 13.55 21.86
CA PRO A 635 -20.47 12.93 21.36
C PRO A 635 -19.76 13.81 20.32
N SER A 636 -18.63 14.39 20.69
CA SER A 636 -17.87 15.35 19.86
C SER A 636 -17.48 14.81 18.47
N SER A 637 -16.98 13.57 18.38
CA SER A 637 -16.63 12.94 17.08
C SER A 637 -17.85 12.72 16.19
N THR A 638 -18.95 12.24 16.74
CA THR A 638 -20.23 12.04 16.02
C THR A 638 -20.80 13.36 15.52
N MET A 639 -20.78 14.41 16.34
CA MET A 639 -21.26 15.74 15.93
C MET A 639 -20.36 16.33 14.85
N THR A 640 -19.04 16.16 14.94
CA THR A 640 -18.08 16.60 13.91
C THR A 640 -18.32 15.89 12.57
N ILE A 641 -18.53 14.56 12.57
CA ILE A 641 -18.83 13.79 11.35
C ILE A 641 -20.21 14.15 10.77
N ALA A 642 -21.22 14.36 11.62
CA ALA A 642 -22.52 14.86 11.19
C ALA A 642 -22.43 16.27 10.57
N ALA A 643 -21.52 17.12 11.08
CA ALA A 643 -21.25 18.43 10.50
C ALA A 643 -20.68 18.35 9.08
N MET A 644 -19.80 17.37 8.81
CA MET A 644 -19.25 17.17 7.46
C MET A 644 -20.38 16.88 6.46
N GLY A 645 -21.33 16.02 6.83
CA GLY A 645 -22.54 15.80 6.03
C GLY A 645 -23.43 17.03 5.89
N LEU A 646 -23.53 17.84 6.96
CA LEU A 646 -24.29 19.09 6.96
C LEU A 646 -23.71 20.12 5.98
N PHE A 647 -22.39 20.30 6.00
CA PHE A 647 -21.70 21.19 5.06
C PHE A 647 -21.77 20.67 3.63
N ARG A 648 -21.73 19.34 3.46
CA ARG A 648 -21.78 18.69 2.14
C ARG A 648 -23.13 18.82 1.44
N ALA A 649 -24.24 18.56 2.14
CA ALA A 649 -25.57 18.52 1.52
C ALA A 649 -26.71 19.05 2.40
N GLY A 650 -26.42 19.99 3.30
CA GLY A 650 -27.41 20.59 4.18
C GLY A 650 -27.95 19.60 5.23
N PRO A 651 -29.08 19.92 5.91
CA PRO A 651 -29.59 19.13 7.03
C PRO A 651 -29.78 17.64 6.72
N LEU A 652 -30.21 17.32 5.49
CA LEU A 652 -30.38 15.95 5.04
C LEU A 652 -29.03 15.22 4.93
N GLY A 653 -27.99 15.90 4.46
CA GLY A 653 -26.64 15.35 4.43
C GLY A 653 -26.09 15.07 5.82
N GLY A 654 -26.33 15.95 6.78
CA GLY A 654 -25.90 15.73 8.17
C GLY A 654 -26.61 14.54 8.82
N LEU A 655 -27.91 14.36 8.56
CA LEU A 655 -28.67 13.20 9.02
C LEU A 655 -28.18 11.90 8.39
N LEU A 656 -27.83 11.90 7.10
CA LEU A 656 -27.25 10.74 6.43
C LEU A 656 -25.87 10.38 7.00
N ALA A 657 -25.00 11.37 7.21
CA ALA A 657 -23.70 11.14 7.82
C ALA A 657 -23.85 10.54 9.22
N LEU A 658 -24.74 11.09 10.04
CA LEU A 658 -25.05 10.55 11.37
C LEU A 658 -25.54 9.09 11.31
N PHE A 659 -26.48 8.80 10.40
CA PHE A 659 -27.06 7.46 10.26
C PHE A 659 -26.00 6.42 9.91
N PHE A 660 -25.21 6.67 8.85
CA PHE A 660 -24.18 5.73 8.42
C PHE A 660 -23.00 5.63 9.38
N TRP A 661 -22.72 6.70 10.13
CA TRP A 661 -21.69 6.70 11.18
C TRP A 661 -22.07 5.81 12.37
N VAL A 662 -23.32 5.87 12.82
CA VAL A 662 -23.79 5.17 14.02
C VAL A 662 -24.21 3.72 13.73
N LEU A 663 -24.77 3.46 12.54
CA LEU A 663 -25.50 2.22 12.24
C LEU A 663 -24.69 0.92 12.42
N PRO A 664 -23.45 0.76 11.92
CA PRO A 664 -22.76 -0.54 12.00
C PRO A 664 -22.44 -0.94 13.44
N GLY A 665 -21.90 -0.02 14.24
CA GLY A 665 -21.64 -0.24 15.67
C GLY A 665 -22.93 -0.45 16.46
N TRP A 666 -23.98 0.32 16.17
CA TRP A 666 -25.30 0.16 16.79
C TRP A 666 -25.91 -1.22 16.52
N ALA A 667 -25.81 -1.72 15.29
CA ALA A 667 -26.32 -3.03 14.89
C ALA A 667 -25.54 -4.16 15.60
N ALA A 668 -24.21 -4.10 15.59
CA ALA A 668 -23.35 -5.06 16.26
C ALA A 668 -23.63 -5.13 17.78
N LEU A 669 -23.77 -3.98 18.44
CA LEU A 669 -24.01 -3.91 19.88
C LEU A 669 -25.44 -4.30 20.27
N THR A 670 -26.42 -4.04 19.40
CA THR A 670 -27.78 -4.56 19.59
C THR A 670 -27.80 -6.08 19.53
N ILE A 671 -27.12 -6.68 18.55
CA ILE A 671 -26.98 -8.15 18.42
C ILE A 671 -26.27 -8.72 19.66
N ALA A 672 -25.20 -8.07 20.11
CA ALA A 672 -24.47 -8.50 21.30
C ALA A 672 -25.32 -8.40 22.58
N GLY A 673 -26.16 -7.38 22.72
CA GLY A 673 -27.09 -7.23 23.84
C GLY A 673 -28.12 -8.36 23.90
N PHE A 674 -28.61 -8.83 22.75
CA PHE A 674 -29.43 -10.04 22.68
C PHE A 674 -28.65 -11.30 23.09
N GLY A 675 -27.43 -11.47 22.53
CA GLY A 675 -26.57 -12.61 22.83
C GLY A 675 -26.23 -12.73 24.31
N ALA A 676 -25.91 -11.60 24.96
CA ALA A 676 -25.59 -11.52 26.39
C ALA A 676 -26.76 -12.00 27.27
N LYS A 677 -28.01 -11.71 26.90
CA LYS A 677 -29.20 -12.19 27.63
C LYS A 677 -29.35 -13.71 27.61
N SER A 678 -28.90 -14.36 26.53
CA SER A 678 -28.99 -15.82 26.32
C SER A 678 -27.78 -16.62 26.81
N TYR A 679 -26.60 -16.01 26.97
CA TYR A 679 -25.33 -16.73 27.22
C TYR A 679 -24.80 -16.63 28.66
N LEU A 680 -25.37 -15.75 29.50
CA LEU A 680 -24.81 -15.40 30.83
C LEU A 680 -25.28 -16.28 32.01
N GLN A 681 -25.71 -17.53 31.78
CA GLN A 681 -25.94 -18.46 32.89
C GLN A 681 -24.63 -19.10 33.44
N ASP A 682 -23.53 -19.07 32.67
CA ASP A 682 -22.31 -19.85 32.99
C ASP A 682 -21.03 -19.03 33.30
N GLY A 683 -21.13 -17.70 33.47
CA GLY A 683 -19.99 -16.84 33.83
C GLY A 683 -19.10 -16.39 32.66
N LEU A 684 -18.25 -15.39 32.91
CA LEU A 684 -17.42 -14.72 31.89
C LEU A 684 -16.09 -15.45 31.60
N PRO A 685 -15.65 -15.57 30.34
CA PRO A 685 -14.30 -16.00 29.98
C PRO A 685 -13.22 -15.03 30.52
N VAL A 686 -12.12 -15.55 31.04
CA VAL A 686 -11.04 -14.80 31.73
C VAL A 686 -10.36 -13.74 30.85
N TRP A 687 -10.35 -13.89 29.53
CA TRP A 687 -9.76 -12.89 28.62
C TRP A 687 -10.60 -11.59 28.52
N LEU A 688 -11.91 -11.66 28.77
CA LEU A 688 -12.81 -10.50 28.76
C LEU A 688 -12.71 -9.67 30.06
N THR A 689 -12.27 -10.26 31.17
CA THR A 689 -12.11 -9.54 32.44
C THR A 689 -10.87 -8.64 32.47
N GLY A 690 -9.88 -8.88 31.60
CA GLY A 690 -8.66 -8.05 31.46
C GLY A 690 -8.82 -6.78 30.62
N LEU A 691 -9.85 -6.69 29.77
CA LEU A 691 -10.08 -5.53 28.89
C LEU A 691 -10.62 -4.29 29.63
N ALA A 692 -11.39 -4.49 30.71
CA ALA A 692 -12.01 -3.40 31.45
C ALA A 692 -11.00 -2.51 32.22
N PRO A 693 -9.97 -3.04 32.92
CA PRO A 693 -8.93 -2.22 33.54
C PRO A 693 -8.05 -1.47 32.52
N ALA A 694 -7.68 -2.13 31.41
CA ALA A 694 -6.87 -1.51 30.34
C ALA A 694 -7.58 -0.32 29.69
N ALA A 695 -8.89 -0.46 29.44
CA ALA A 695 -9.76 0.61 28.96
C ALA A 695 -9.80 1.82 29.92
N VAL A 696 -9.89 1.58 31.22
CA VAL A 696 -9.88 2.64 32.25
C VAL A 696 -8.52 3.35 32.28
N SER A 697 -7.41 2.61 32.17
CA SER A 697 -6.04 3.16 32.17
C SER A 697 -5.73 4.07 30.98
N ILE A 698 -6.21 3.74 29.78
CA ILE A 698 -6.03 4.58 28.57
C ILE A 698 -6.77 5.93 28.72
N VAL A 699 -7.94 5.92 29.36
CA VAL A 699 -8.74 7.13 29.64
C VAL A 699 -8.05 8.03 30.66
N VAL A 700 -7.33 7.47 31.65
CA VAL A 700 -6.52 8.22 32.62
C VAL A 700 -5.42 9.03 31.94
N ILE A 701 -4.76 8.45 30.93
CA ILE A 701 -3.65 9.09 30.20
C ILE A 701 -4.17 10.24 29.31
N ALA A 702 -5.32 10.05 28.65
CA ALA A 702 -5.94 11.11 27.85
C ALA A 702 -6.40 12.29 28.72
N ALA A 703 -6.97 12.02 29.90
CA ALA A 703 -7.41 13.04 30.85
C ALA A 703 -6.25 13.84 31.45
N ALA A 704 -5.14 13.17 31.83
CA ALA A 704 -3.96 13.81 32.40
C ALA A 704 -3.23 14.72 31.41
N ARG A 705 -3.14 14.31 30.13
CA ARG A 705 -2.52 15.10 29.05
C ARG A 705 -3.35 16.32 28.64
N LEU A 706 -4.68 16.21 28.65
CA LEU A 706 -5.60 17.34 28.40
C LEU A 706 -5.60 18.34 29.58
N TRP A 707 -5.50 17.86 30.82
CA TRP A 707 -5.39 18.69 32.02
C TRP A 707 -4.14 19.59 32.02
N GLN A 708 -2.98 19.04 31.63
CA GLN A 708 -1.74 19.81 31.54
C GLN A 708 -1.81 20.91 30.46
N ARG A 709 -2.55 20.68 29.37
CA ARG A 709 -2.71 21.67 28.28
C ARG A 709 -3.76 22.76 28.55
N ALA A 710 -4.76 22.50 29.38
CA ALA A 710 -5.84 23.45 29.65
C ALA A 710 -5.53 24.49 30.74
N CYS A 711 -4.37 24.41 31.40
CA CYS A 711 -4.10 25.09 32.68
C CYS A 711 -2.81 25.93 32.70
N GLU A 712 -2.65 26.87 31.77
CA GLU A 712 -1.55 27.85 31.82
C GLU A 712 -1.90 29.22 32.45
N ASP A 713 -3.14 29.49 32.86
CA ASP A 713 -3.49 30.78 33.50
C ASP A 713 -4.31 30.64 34.80
N ASP A 714 -3.82 31.24 35.89
CA ASP A 714 -4.28 31.01 37.27
C ASP A 714 -5.68 31.56 37.60
N ARG A 715 -6.26 32.43 36.75
CA ARG A 715 -7.64 32.92 36.94
C ARG A 715 -8.69 32.05 36.28
N ALA A 716 -8.36 31.37 35.19
CA ALA A 716 -9.26 30.43 34.52
C ALA A 716 -9.51 29.19 35.39
N LYS A 717 -8.48 28.74 36.13
CA LYS A 717 -8.52 27.57 37.04
C LYS A 717 -9.63 27.66 38.09
N ASN A 718 -9.80 28.81 38.73
CA ASN A 718 -10.79 28.98 39.80
C ASN A 718 -12.23 29.13 39.28
N PHE A 719 -12.41 29.74 38.09
CA PHE A 719 -13.72 29.87 37.46
C PHE A 719 -14.20 28.52 36.88
N VAL A 720 -13.31 27.82 36.17
CA VAL A 720 -13.58 26.51 35.57
C VAL A 720 -13.84 25.45 36.64
N ALA A 721 -13.02 25.37 37.70
CA ALA A 721 -13.24 24.42 38.79
C ALA A 721 -14.58 24.67 39.52
N SER A 722 -14.98 25.93 39.71
CA SER A 722 -16.23 26.29 40.39
C SER A 722 -17.47 26.00 39.55
N VAL A 723 -17.43 26.26 38.24
CA VAL A 723 -18.52 25.96 37.30
C VAL A 723 -18.67 24.44 37.11
N SER A 724 -17.55 23.71 36.98
CA SER A 724 -17.57 22.24 36.87
C SER A 724 -18.06 21.57 38.15
N ALA A 725 -17.68 22.06 39.33
CA ALA A 725 -18.22 21.56 40.60
C ALA A 725 -19.73 21.86 40.75
N PHE A 726 -20.19 23.03 40.31
CA PHE A 726 -21.61 23.41 40.35
C PHE A 726 -22.48 22.59 39.38
N LEU A 727 -21.99 22.30 38.17
CA LEU A 727 -22.68 21.47 37.18
C LEU A 727 -22.75 19.99 37.62
N VAL A 728 -21.68 19.47 38.26
CA VAL A 728 -21.69 18.12 38.86
C VAL A 728 -22.66 18.02 40.03
N LEU A 729 -22.76 19.06 40.87
CA LEU A 729 -23.73 19.12 41.96
C LEU A 729 -25.18 19.22 41.47
N LEU A 730 -25.44 19.94 40.37
CA LEU A 730 -26.74 19.97 39.69
C LEU A 730 -27.10 18.62 39.04
N ALA A 731 -26.11 17.90 38.51
CA ALA A 731 -26.29 16.59 37.89
C ALA A 731 -26.65 15.46 38.89
N GLN A 732 -26.35 15.63 40.19
CA GLN A 732 -26.71 14.68 41.24
C GLN A 732 -28.19 14.73 41.65
N TYR A 733 -28.97 15.70 41.17
CA TYR A 733 -30.41 15.79 41.45
C TYR A 733 -31.24 15.18 40.31
N HIS A 734 -31.09 13.88 40.07
CA HIS A 734 -32.05 13.12 39.26
C HIS A 734 -33.14 12.59 40.20
N PRO A 735 -34.41 13.01 40.07
CA PRO A 735 -35.50 12.39 40.81
C PRO A 735 -35.58 10.93 40.36
N GLN A 736 -35.10 9.99 41.18
CA GLN A 736 -35.42 8.58 40.96
C GLN A 736 -36.92 8.44 41.20
N ASP A 737 -37.63 8.05 40.15
CA ASP A 737 -39.03 7.69 40.24
C ASP A 737 -39.08 6.24 40.69
N ASP A 738 -39.63 5.97 41.89
CA ASP A 738 -39.80 4.62 42.47
C ASP A 738 -40.85 3.77 41.70
N GLY A 739 -41.20 4.18 40.46
CA GLY A 739 -42.23 3.60 39.61
C GLY A 739 -41.74 2.43 38.75
N GLU A 740 -42.70 1.71 38.15
CA GLU A 740 -42.45 0.55 37.30
C GLU A 740 -41.47 0.86 36.15
N HIS A 741 -40.43 0.03 36.02
CA HIS A 741 -39.48 0.08 34.90
C HIS A 741 -40.25 -0.02 33.56
N SER A 742 -40.17 1.03 32.74
CA SER A 742 -40.82 1.13 31.43
C SER A 742 -39.86 1.66 30.36
N LEU A 743 -40.23 1.52 29.08
CA LEU A 743 -39.47 2.14 27.98
C LEU A 743 -39.39 3.66 28.11
N LEU A 744 -40.40 4.30 28.72
CA LEU A 744 -40.42 5.75 28.92
C LEU A 744 -39.43 6.19 30.00
N SER A 745 -39.32 5.44 31.11
CA SER A 745 -38.31 5.74 32.13
C SER A 745 -36.89 5.45 31.61
N LEU A 746 -36.71 4.43 30.76
CA LEU A 746 -35.43 4.18 30.08
C LEU A 746 -35.05 5.34 29.13
N PHE A 747 -36.00 5.84 28.34
CA PHE A 747 -35.80 7.02 27.48
C PHE A 747 -35.35 8.22 28.32
N TYR A 748 -36.08 8.52 29.40
CA TYR A 748 -35.83 9.67 30.25
C TYR A 748 -34.44 9.61 30.88
N THR A 749 -34.02 8.45 31.39
CA THR A 749 -32.68 8.26 31.95
C THR A 749 -31.58 8.53 30.92
N PHE A 750 -31.67 7.94 29.72
CA PHE A 750 -30.68 8.17 28.68
C PHE A 750 -30.73 9.59 28.10
N TYR A 751 -31.91 10.20 28.02
CA TYR A 751 -32.11 11.59 27.61
C TYR A 751 -31.50 12.58 28.59
N TRP A 752 -31.71 12.36 29.89
CA TRP A 752 -31.08 13.14 30.95
C TRP A 752 -29.56 13.04 30.85
N ILE A 753 -29.03 11.81 30.79
CA ILE A 753 -27.59 11.56 30.64
C ILE A 753 -27.05 12.27 29.39
N GLY A 754 -27.69 12.10 28.22
CA GLY A 754 -27.30 12.75 26.96
C GLY A 754 -27.35 14.28 26.99
N SER A 755 -28.19 14.88 27.84
CA SER A 755 -28.35 16.34 27.96
C SER A 755 -27.24 17.01 28.76
N ILE A 756 -26.48 16.27 29.57
CA ILE A 756 -25.50 16.84 30.51
C ILE A 756 -24.07 16.31 30.34
N ILE A 757 -23.81 15.48 29.32
CA ILE A 757 -22.46 15.01 28.98
C ILE A 757 -21.74 16.04 28.12
N PHE A 758 -20.69 16.66 28.65
CA PHE A 758 -19.76 17.50 27.90
C PHE A 758 -18.39 16.81 27.78
N GLY A 759 -17.68 16.99 26.66
CA GLY A 759 -16.30 16.52 26.53
C GLY A 759 -16.10 15.05 26.12
N GLY A 760 -17.14 14.35 25.69
CA GLY A 760 -17.03 13.04 25.03
C GLY A 760 -17.56 11.84 25.83
N GLY A 761 -17.45 10.66 25.22
CA GLY A 761 -18.06 9.39 25.68
C GLY A 761 -17.77 9.00 27.13
N GLN A 762 -16.56 9.25 27.61
CA GLN A 762 -16.10 8.66 28.87
C GLN A 762 -16.79 9.25 30.11
N VAL A 763 -17.29 10.48 29.99
CA VAL A 763 -17.99 11.20 31.08
C VAL A 763 -19.35 10.57 31.41
N MET A 764 -19.93 9.79 30.50
CA MET A 764 -21.21 9.13 30.72
C MET A 764 -21.12 7.85 31.56
N LEU A 765 -19.94 7.23 31.65
CA LEU A 765 -19.79 5.92 32.28
C LEU A 765 -20.13 5.91 33.78
N PRO A 766 -19.70 6.88 34.60
CA PRO A 766 -20.12 6.97 36.00
C PRO A 766 -21.63 7.11 36.15
N MET A 767 -22.26 7.85 35.23
CA MET A 767 -23.70 8.12 35.25
C MET A 767 -24.51 6.88 34.86
N LEU A 768 -24.04 6.10 33.88
CA LEU A 768 -24.65 4.82 33.53
C LEU A 768 -24.46 3.79 34.65
N LEU A 769 -23.30 3.76 35.32
CA LEU A 769 -23.10 2.92 36.50
C LEU A 769 -24.11 3.26 37.61
N ASP A 770 -24.37 4.54 37.86
CA ASP A 770 -25.31 4.97 38.90
C ASP A 770 -26.79 4.74 38.49
N ASN A 771 -27.18 5.16 37.28
CA ASN A 771 -28.59 5.22 36.87
C ASN A 771 -29.10 3.97 36.13
N ILE A 772 -28.21 3.09 35.67
CA ILE A 772 -28.58 1.82 35.00
C ILE A 772 -28.17 0.63 35.87
N VAL A 773 -26.93 0.59 36.37
CA VAL A 773 -26.44 -0.56 37.15
C VAL A 773 -26.92 -0.52 38.61
N MET A 774 -26.69 0.58 39.33
CA MET A 774 -27.11 0.67 40.74
C MET A 774 -28.64 0.76 40.88
N ALA A 775 -29.34 1.28 39.86
CA ALA A 775 -30.80 1.25 39.78
C ALA A 775 -31.38 -0.13 39.40
N GLY A 776 -30.54 -1.17 39.24
CA GLY A 776 -30.98 -2.56 39.08
C GLY A 776 -31.46 -2.96 37.67
N TRP A 777 -31.30 -2.11 36.66
CA TRP A 777 -31.70 -2.44 35.29
C TRP A 777 -30.79 -3.48 34.64
N VAL A 778 -29.50 -3.48 34.99
CA VAL A 778 -28.44 -4.32 34.40
C VAL A 778 -27.41 -4.68 35.48
N SER A 779 -26.85 -5.89 35.43
CA SER A 779 -25.79 -6.28 36.38
C SER A 779 -24.45 -5.58 36.09
N LYS A 780 -23.56 -5.51 37.08
CA LYS A 780 -22.21 -4.93 36.92
C LYS A 780 -21.42 -5.67 35.84
N GLU A 781 -21.53 -6.99 35.79
CA GLU A 781 -20.88 -7.85 34.80
C GLU A 781 -21.42 -7.59 33.40
N GLN A 782 -22.75 -7.53 33.25
CA GLN A 782 -23.41 -7.22 31.97
C GLN A 782 -23.00 -5.84 31.44
N PHE A 783 -22.87 -4.85 32.32
CA PHE A 783 -22.41 -3.51 31.96
C PHE A 783 -20.95 -3.50 31.49
N LEU A 784 -20.05 -4.19 32.21
CA LEU A 784 -18.63 -4.26 31.85
C LEU A 784 -18.39 -4.98 30.52
N ILE A 785 -19.18 -6.00 30.19
CA ILE A 785 -19.17 -6.65 28.85
C ILE A 785 -19.55 -5.63 27.77
N GLY A 786 -20.64 -4.91 27.99
CA GLY A 786 -21.09 -3.86 27.07
C GLY A 786 -20.00 -2.82 26.84
N LEU A 787 -19.31 -2.41 27.90
CA LEU A 787 -18.19 -1.48 27.86
C LEU A 787 -17.00 -2.02 27.07
N ALA A 788 -16.61 -3.28 27.28
CA ALA A 788 -15.52 -3.92 26.53
C ALA A 788 -15.86 -4.04 25.04
N LEU A 789 -17.09 -4.45 24.72
CA LEU A 789 -17.56 -4.62 23.34
C LEU A 789 -17.61 -3.28 22.60
N VAL A 790 -18.16 -2.23 23.20
CA VAL A 790 -18.25 -0.92 22.54
C VAL A 790 -16.87 -0.29 22.31
N GLN A 791 -15.87 -0.60 23.13
CA GLN A 791 -14.49 -0.13 22.94
C GLN A 791 -13.74 -0.96 21.89
N SER A 792 -14.19 -2.19 21.63
CA SER A 792 -13.56 -3.11 20.66
C SER A 792 -14.19 -3.05 19.27
N LEU A 793 -15.33 -2.37 19.12
CA LEU A 793 -16.05 -2.22 17.87
C LEU A 793 -15.86 -0.81 17.31
N PRO A 794 -15.90 -0.63 15.98
CA PRO A 794 -15.71 0.68 15.37
C PRO A 794 -16.94 1.57 15.63
N GLY A 795 -16.69 2.88 15.75
CA GLY A 795 -17.73 3.89 15.94
C GLY A 795 -17.84 4.45 17.38
N PRO A 796 -18.85 5.28 17.66
CA PRO A 796 -18.89 6.08 18.89
C PRO A 796 -19.18 5.26 20.15
N LEU A 797 -18.52 5.60 21.26
CA LEU A 797 -18.75 4.97 22.58
C LEU A 797 -20.22 5.04 23.04
N PHE A 798 -20.93 6.08 22.60
CA PHE A 798 -22.36 6.25 22.87
C PHE A 798 -23.21 5.06 22.36
N ASN A 799 -22.70 4.24 21.42
CA ASN A 799 -23.39 3.02 20.99
C ASN A 799 -23.60 1.99 22.12
N ILE A 800 -22.98 2.15 23.29
CA ILE A 800 -23.30 1.36 24.49
C ILE A 800 -24.78 1.47 24.88
N SER A 801 -25.47 2.57 24.54
CA SER A 801 -26.92 2.70 24.72
C SER A 801 -27.67 1.60 24.01
N ALA A 802 -27.25 1.23 22.79
CA ALA A 802 -27.87 0.19 21.98
C ALA A 802 -27.77 -1.18 22.67
N TYR A 803 -26.59 -1.50 23.20
CA TYR A 803 -26.36 -2.72 23.96
C TYR A 803 -27.21 -2.78 25.24
N LEU A 804 -27.15 -1.73 26.07
CA LEU A 804 -27.90 -1.68 27.34
C LEU A 804 -29.41 -1.70 27.10
N GLY A 805 -29.88 -0.96 26.09
CA GLY A 805 -31.29 -0.96 25.70
C GLY A 805 -31.75 -2.32 25.16
N ALA A 806 -30.94 -2.99 24.33
CA ALA A 806 -31.20 -4.33 23.83
C ALA A 806 -31.28 -5.36 24.96
N LEU A 807 -30.40 -5.26 25.95
CA LEU A 807 -30.39 -6.15 27.11
C LEU A 807 -31.69 -6.04 27.93
N ILE A 808 -32.15 -4.81 28.17
CA ILE A 808 -33.34 -4.52 28.98
C ILE A 808 -34.63 -4.88 28.23
N TYR A 809 -34.86 -4.30 27.03
CA TYR A 809 -36.13 -4.43 26.28
C TYR A 809 -35.98 -4.88 24.83
N GLY A 810 -34.83 -5.40 24.41
CA GLY A 810 -34.60 -5.81 23.02
C GLY A 810 -34.50 -4.61 22.07
N VAL A 811 -34.82 -4.81 20.79
CA VAL A 811 -34.72 -3.76 19.75
C VAL A 811 -35.45 -2.46 20.12
N PRO A 812 -36.67 -2.47 20.71
CA PRO A 812 -37.33 -1.24 21.17
C PRO A 812 -36.51 -0.49 22.22
N GLY A 813 -35.87 -1.21 23.15
CA GLY A 813 -34.99 -0.62 24.15
C GLY A 813 -33.74 -0.01 23.52
N ALA A 814 -33.10 -0.72 22.57
CA ALA A 814 -31.91 -0.25 21.86
C ALA A 814 -32.15 1.04 21.07
N LEU A 815 -33.32 1.15 20.45
CA LEU A 815 -33.74 2.36 19.72
C LEU A 815 -33.98 3.51 20.70
N ILE A 816 -34.79 3.29 21.73
CA ILE A 816 -35.21 4.34 22.66
C ILE A 816 -34.04 4.87 23.50
N SER A 817 -33.16 4.00 24.00
CA SER A 817 -31.96 4.42 24.73
C SER A 817 -31.00 5.23 23.86
N SER A 818 -30.85 4.86 22.59
CA SER A 818 -29.96 5.56 21.65
C SER A 818 -30.54 6.91 21.23
N VAL A 819 -31.84 7.00 20.97
CA VAL A 819 -32.52 8.29 20.72
C VAL A 819 -32.43 9.20 21.94
N GLY A 820 -32.62 8.64 23.15
CA GLY A 820 -32.44 9.39 24.40
C GLY A 820 -31.01 9.93 24.52
N LEU A 821 -29.99 9.08 24.34
CA LEU A 821 -28.61 9.45 24.59
C LEU A 821 -28.02 10.42 23.54
N PHE A 822 -28.29 10.18 22.26
CA PHE A 822 -27.75 11.01 21.17
C PHE A 822 -28.61 12.25 20.89
N GLY A 823 -29.92 12.17 21.14
CA GLY A 823 -30.90 13.17 20.73
C GLY A 823 -30.61 14.61 21.19
N PRO A 824 -30.41 14.87 22.50
CA PRO A 824 -30.22 16.23 23.03
C PRO A 824 -29.07 16.97 22.35
N GLY A 825 -27.90 16.33 22.28
CA GLY A 825 -26.70 16.91 21.70
C GLY A 825 -26.83 17.17 20.20
N ILE A 826 -27.41 16.22 19.47
CA ILE A 826 -27.62 16.35 18.02
C ILE A 826 -28.63 17.47 17.72
N VAL A 827 -29.74 17.55 18.46
CA VAL A 827 -30.73 18.63 18.29
C VAL A 827 -30.11 20.00 18.57
N LEU A 828 -29.33 20.12 19.65
CA LEU A 828 -28.62 21.36 19.98
C LEU A 828 -27.58 21.71 18.90
N PHE A 829 -26.82 20.73 18.42
CA PHE A 829 -25.78 20.92 17.43
C PHE A 829 -26.34 21.38 16.08
N PHE A 830 -27.35 20.67 15.54
CA PHE A 830 -28.02 21.06 14.29
C PHE A 830 -28.77 22.39 14.42
N GLY A 831 -29.24 22.76 15.62
CA GLY A 831 -29.88 24.05 15.88
C GLY A 831 -28.90 25.22 16.03
N LEU A 832 -27.74 25.01 16.65
CA LEU A 832 -26.75 26.04 16.97
C LEU A 832 -25.75 26.28 15.84
N LEU A 833 -25.37 25.24 15.08
CA LEU A 833 -24.36 25.33 14.03
C LEU A 833 -24.72 26.33 12.90
N PRO A 834 -25.99 26.43 12.44
CA PRO A 834 -26.40 27.48 11.48
C PRO A 834 -26.38 28.90 12.08
N LEU A 835 -26.59 29.03 13.40
CA LEU A 835 -26.48 30.32 14.10
C LEU A 835 -25.02 30.74 14.24
N TRP A 836 -24.13 29.77 14.48
CA TRP A 836 -22.69 29.96 14.65
C TRP A 836 -22.06 30.68 13.46
N GLU A 837 -22.42 30.31 12.22
CA GLU A 837 -21.89 30.97 11.02
C GLU A 837 -22.13 32.49 11.00
N ARG A 838 -23.21 32.97 11.62
CA ARG A 838 -23.54 34.39 11.68
C ARG A 838 -22.72 35.16 12.72
N VAL A 839 -22.18 34.46 13.71
CA VAL A 839 -21.54 35.08 14.89
C VAL A 839 -20.06 34.71 15.04
N ARG A 840 -19.53 33.83 14.19
CA ARG A 840 -18.15 33.29 14.25
C ARG A 840 -17.05 34.36 14.20
N ASN A 841 -17.33 35.53 13.60
CA ASN A 841 -16.38 36.64 13.51
C ASN A 841 -16.28 37.48 14.81
N ASN A 842 -17.04 37.13 15.85
CA ASN A 842 -17.02 37.83 17.13
C ASN A 842 -15.92 37.27 18.05
N THR A 843 -14.85 38.03 18.24
CA THR A 843 -13.67 37.65 19.06
C THR A 843 -14.04 37.32 20.51
N SER A 844 -15.02 38.01 21.12
CA SER A 844 -15.45 37.72 22.50
C SER A 844 -16.11 36.34 22.62
N LEU A 845 -16.79 35.89 21.56
CA LEU A 845 -17.42 34.57 21.53
C LEU A 845 -16.39 33.45 21.34
N GLN A 846 -15.34 33.69 20.56
CA GLN A 846 -14.21 32.75 20.39
C GLN A 846 -13.42 32.57 21.70
N ILE A 847 -13.22 33.66 22.45
CA ILE A 847 -12.58 33.61 23.79
C ILE A 847 -13.45 32.83 24.79
N PHE A 848 -14.77 33.05 24.78
CA PHE A 848 -15.71 32.32 25.65
C PHE A 848 -15.67 30.81 25.40
N LEU A 849 -15.68 30.37 24.14
CA LEU A 849 -15.61 28.95 23.78
C LEU A 849 -14.29 28.28 24.18
N SER A 850 -13.18 29.03 24.14
CA SER A 850 -11.90 28.56 24.65
C SER A 850 -11.98 28.22 26.15
N GLY A 851 -12.74 29.00 26.92
CA GLY A 851 -13.04 28.72 28.33
C GLY A 851 -13.97 27.50 28.54
N VAL A 852 -14.90 27.23 27.62
CA VAL A 852 -15.78 26.05 27.68
C VAL A 852 -15.00 24.76 27.42
N ASN A 853 -14.04 24.77 26.47
CA ASN A 853 -13.14 23.64 26.23
C ASN A 853 -12.30 23.30 27.48
N ALA A 854 -11.87 24.30 28.25
CA ALA A 854 -11.19 24.09 29.54
C ALA A 854 -12.11 23.45 30.59
N SER A 855 -13.40 23.83 30.63
CA SER A 855 -14.40 23.24 31.55
C SER A 855 -14.77 21.79 31.22
N ALA A 856 -14.96 21.48 29.94
CA ALA A 856 -15.19 20.10 29.48
C ALA A 856 -14.00 19.19 29.87
N THR A 857 -12.78 19.71 29.75
CA THR A 857 -11.55 19.03 30.20
C THR A 857 -11.54 18.76 31.71
N GLY A 858 -11.98 19.71 32.53
CA GLY A 858 -12.09 19.54 33.99
C GLY A 858 -13.11 18.47 34.42
N LEU A 859 -14.21 18.30 33.67
CA LEU A 859 -15.22 17.26 33.94
C LEU A 859 -14.72 15.85 33.65
N ILE A 860 -13.91 15.67 32.59
CA ILE A 860 -13.25 14.40 32.26
C ILE A 860 -12.31 13.96 33.41
N VAL A 861 -11.60 14.90 34.00
CA VAL A 861 -10.71 14.66 35.16
C VAL A 861 -11.50 14.36 36.44
N ALA A 862 -12.67 15.00 36.66
CA ALA A 862 -13.53 14.67 37.79
C ALA A 862 -14.11 13.25 37.69
N SER A 863 -14.48 12.80 36.49
CA SER A 863 -14.94 11.42 36.25
C SER A 863 -13.85 10.36 36.51
N PHE A 864 -12.56 10.71 36.37
CA PHE A 864 -11.43 9.83 36.70
C PHE A 864 -11.41 9.45 38.19
N PHE A 865 -11.54 10.43 39.10
CA PHE A 865 -11.53 10.16 40.54
C PHE A 865 -12.71 9.30 41.00
N LEU A 866 -13.88 9.47 40.36
CA LEU A 866 -15.09 8.69 40.66
C LEU A 866 -15.03 7.24 40.15
N LEU A 867 -14.31 6.98 39.06
CA LEU A 867 -14.16 5.64 38.48
C LEU A 867 -13.02 4.84 39.13
N TRP A 868 -11.94 5.51 39.52
CA TRP A 868 -10.76 4.89 40.15
C TRP A 868 -11.12 4.13 41.43
N ASP A 869 -11.92 4.75 42.30
CA ASP A 869 -12.31 4.18 43.59
C ASP A 869 -13.29 2.99 43.45
N LYS A 870 -14.01 2.90 42.32
CA LYS A 870 -14.99 1.83 42.03
C LYS A 870 -14.44 0.67 41.18
N ALA A 871 -13.27 0.84 40.56
CA ALA A 871 -12.67 -0.12 39.63
C ALA A 871 -11.48 -0.89 40.21
N VAL A 872 -10.75 -0.34 41.18
CA VAL A 872 -9.54 -0.95 41.75
C VAL A 872 -9.85 -1.58 43.11
N HIS A 873 -9.99 -2.91 43.14
CA HIS A 873 -10.25 -3.65 44.38
C HIS A 873 -9.18 -4.71 44.72
N THR A 874 -8.13 -4.86 43.91
CA THR A 874 -7.06 -5.86 44.10
C THR A 874 -5.67 -5.34 43.70
N ASN A 875 -4.63 -5.79 44.41
CA ASN A 875 -3.23 -5.38 44.19
C ASN A 875 -2.71 -5.68 42.76
N SER A 876 -3.26 -6.71 42.11
CA SER A 876 -2.93 -7.08 40.72
C SER A 876 -3.38 -6.02 39.71
N SER A 877 -4.55 -5.42 39.95
CA SER A 877 -5.14 -4.39 39.07
C SER A 877 -4.38 -3.06 39.15
N ALA A 878 -3.89 -2.71 40.34
CA ALA A 878 -3.06 -1.53 40.55
C ALA A 878 -1.67 -1.66 39.89
N THR A 879 -1.11 -2.87 39.85
CA THR A 879 0.22 -3.15 39.28
C THR A 879 0.23 -2.98 37.75
N VAL A 880 -0.80 -3.49 37.06
CA VAL A 880 -0.97 -3.31 35.61
C VAL A 880 -1.20 -1.82 35.25
N GLY A 881 -1.96 -1.10 36.08
CA GLY A 881 -2.17 0.34 35.94
C GLY A 881 -0.89 1.16 36.11
N LEU A 882 -0.07 0.86 37.11
CA LEU A 882 1.21 1.55 37.39
C LEU A 882 2.29 1.23 36.35
N ALA A 883 2.36 -0.02 35.86
CA ALA A 883 3.32 -0.40 34.82
C ALA A 883 3.04 0.31 33.48
N THR A 884 1.77 0.56 33.15
CA THR A 884 1.38 1.29 31.94
C THR A 884 1.71 2.79 32.02
N VAL A 885 1.67 3.38 33.23
CA VAL A 885 1.99 4.80 33.48
C VAL A 885 3.50 5.07 33.37
N LEU A 886 4.35 4.09 33.67
CA LEU A 886 5.81 4.23 33.67
C LEU A 886 6.49 4.01 32.30
N MET A 887 5.74 3.56 31.28
CA MET A 887 6.29 3.12 29.98
C MET A 887 6.26 4.19 28.86
N VAL A 888 6.05 5.49 29.17
CA VAL A 888 6.10 6.56 28.17
C VAL A 888 7.09 7.66 28.59
N GLY A 889 8.37 7.43 28.29
CA GLY A 889 9.39 8.48 28.27
C GLY A 889 9.62 8.97 26.83
N VAL A 890 9.93 10.25 26.63
CA VAL A 890 10.25 10.83 25.31
C VAL A 890 11.65 11.47 25.38
N PHE A 891 12.59 11.01 24.56
CA PHE A 891 13.98 11.48 24.54
C PHE A 891 14.36 12.19 23.22
N ARG A 892 15.44 12.98 23.22
CA ARG A 892 15.96 13.73 22.08
C ARG A 892 17.48 13.56 21.93
N ILE A 893 17.95 13.48 20.69
CA ILE A 893 19.38 13.52 20.36
C ILE A 893 19.65 14.75 19.47
N GLN A 894 20.70 15.53 19.70
CA GLN A 894 21.15 16.59 18.78
C GLN A 894 22.66 16.83 18.95
N LEU A 895 23.45 16.36 17.98
CA LEU A 895 24.92 16.36 18.05
C LEU A 895 25.57 17.52 17.27
N SER A 896 24.81 18.30 16.50
CA SER A 896 25.33 19.43 15.72
C SER A 896 24.41 20.67 15.73
N GLY A 897 25.00 21.84 15.52
CA GLY A 897 24.28 23.13 15.46
C GLY A 897 23.92 23.73 16.82
N THR A 898 23.12 24.81 16.83
CA THR A 898 22.62 25.40 18.08
C THR A 898 21.50 24.54 18.64
N LEU A 899 21.65 24.10 19.90
CA LEU A 899 20.66 23.27 20.57
C LEU A 899 19.30 23.99 20.62
N ASP A 900 18.29 23.38 20.02
CA ASP A 900 16.92 23.90 20.15
C ASP A 900 16.39 23.53 21.54
N LEU A 901 15.86 24.47 22.29
CA LEU A 901 15.38 24.23 23.65
C LEU A 901 13.85 24.18 23.74
N SER A 902 13.13 24.36 22.63
CA SER A 902 11.66 24.45 22.62
C SER A 902 10.95 23.11 22.85
N TYR A 903 11.65 21.99 22.79
CA TYR A 903 11.07 20.66 22.96
C TYR A 903 11.02 20.24 24.42
N ASP A 904 9.86 19.73 24.84
CA ASP A 904 9.61 19.14 26.15
C ASP A 904 9.91 17.63 26.10
N VAL A 905 11.07 17.25 26.62
CA VAL A 905 11.62 15.88 26.55
C VAL A 905 12.31 15.53 27.87
N ASP A 906 12.32 14.26 28.22
CA ASP A 906 12.86 13.75 29.48
C ASP A 906 14.40 13.67 29.47
N MET A 907 15.00 13.56 28.28
CA MET A 907 16.44 13.38 28.10
C MET A 907 16.95 13.98 26.78
N TYR A 908 18.14 14.61 26.84
CA TYR A 908 18.94 15.06 25.70
C TYR A 908 20.23 14.25 25.60
N ASP A 909 20.55 13.75 24.42
CA ASP A 909 21.87 13.26 24.04
C ASP A 909 22.57 14.27 23.13
N ILE A 910 23.73 14.76 23.56
CA ILE A 910 24.41 15.94 22.99
C ILE A 910 25.91 15.74 22.91
N ASP A 911 26.54 16.36 21.91
CA ASP A 911 28.00 16.38 21.79
C ASP A 911 28.60 17.23 22.92
N MET A 912 29.42 16.58 23.76
CA MET A 912 29.97 17.25 24.93
C MET A 912 31.11 18.21 24.62
N PHE A 913 31.76 18.15 23.46
CA PHE A 913 32.82 19.10 23.12
C PHE A 913 32.22 20.41 22.61
N ASP A 914 31.13 20.31 21.84
CA ASP A 914 30.53 21.46 21.17
C ASP A 914 29.49 22.18 22.04
N THR A 915 28.90 21.49 23.03
CA THR A 915 27.87 22.09 23.88
C THR A 915 28.48 22.89 25.05
N PRO A 916 28.16 24.20 25.20
CA PRO A 916 28.62 25.01 26.32
C PRO A 916 28.06 24.53 27.67
N ASN A 917 28.84 24.63 28.74
CA ASN A 917 28.41 24.25 30.10
C ASN A 917 27.14 24.98 30.58
N ALA A 918 26.95 26.22 30.12
CA ALA A 918 25.76 27.01 30.46
C ALA A 918 24.47 26.36 29.93
N THR A 919 24.51 25.81 28.71
CA THR A 919 23.38 25.12 28.09
C THR A 919 23.06 23.81 28.82
N ILE A 920 24.08 23.05 29.20
CA ILE A 920 23.90 21.84 30.02
C ILE A 920 23.28 22.21 31.35
N ALA A 921 23.79 23.24 32.03
CA ALA A 921 23.22 23.72 33.29
C ALA A 921 21.75 24.17 33.15
N GLU A 922 21.37 24.79 32.04
CA GLU A 922 19.98 25.17 31.75
C GLU A 922 19.07 23.94 31.59
N LEU A 923 19.48 22.93 30.83
CA LEU A 923 18.75 21.66 30.71
C LEU A 923 18.57 20.99 32.08
N LYS A 924 19.63 20.97 32.89
CA LYS A 924 19.59 20.42 34.24
C LYS A 924 18.64 21.20 35.17
N GLN A 925 18.59 22.53 35.06
CA GLN A 925 17.63 23.36 35.81
C GLN A 925 16.18 23.07 35.43
N ARG A 926 15.94 22.70 34.17
CA ARG A 926 14.62 22.26 33.68
C ARG A 926 14.26 20.84 34.10
N GLY A 927 15.14 20.14 34.84
CA GLY A 927 14.92 18.76 35.28
C GLY A 927 15.20 17.70 34.21
N ILE A 928 15.75 18.10 33.06
CA ILE A 928 15.99 17.22 31.92
C ILE A 928 17.30 16.43 32.12
N LYS A 929 17.31 15.15 31.76
CA LYS A 929 18.51 14.31 31.79
C LYS A 929 19.43 14.62 30.62
N VAL A 930 20.74 14.60 30.84
CA VAL A 930 21.73 14.92 29.80
C VAL A 930 22.70 13.74 29.64
N ILE A 931 22.69 13.12 28.47
CA ILE A 931 23.65 12.12 28.02
C ILE A 931 24.68 12.82 27.14
N CYS A 932 25.95 12.56 27.40
CA CYS A 932 27.06 13.23 26.75
C CYS A 932 27.77 12.28 25.79
N TYR A 933 27.60 12.57 24.51
CA TYR A 933 28.19 11.86 23.38
C TYR A 933 29.68 12.16 23.24
N PHE A 934 30.46 11.12 22.94
CA PHE A 934 31.81 11.23 22.38
C PHE A 934 32.20 9.95 21.64
N SER A 935 33.04 10.05 20.61
CA SER A 935 33.61 8.85 20.00
C SER A 935 34.59 8.14 20.95
N ALA A 936 34.43 6.83 21.16
CA ALA A 936 35.31 6.03 21.99
C ALA A 936 36.23 5.12 21.18
N GLY A 937 35.74 4.53 20.09
CA GLY A 937 36.48 3.59 19.24
C GLY A 937 37.18 4.21 18.03
N THR A 938 37.05 5.52 17.82
CA THR A 938 37.72 6.24 16.74
C THR A 938 38.47 7.49 17.22
N TYR A 939 39.36 7.95 16.36
CA TYR A 939 40.11 9.20 16.42
C TYR A 939 39.46 10.19 15.47
N GLU A 940 39.28 11.43 15.91
CA GLU A 940 38.68 12.52 15.15
C GLU A 940 39.67 13.70 15.07
N ASP A 941 40.10 14.07 13.86
CA ASP A 941 41.18 15.06 13.65
C ASP A 941 40.81 16.53 13.96
N TRP A 942 39.55 16.78 14.29
CA TRP A 942 39.00 18.08 14.66
C TRP A 942 38.82 18.24 16.18
N ARG A 943 38.98 17.17 16.99
CA ARG A 943 38.81 17.26 18.44
C ARG A 943 39.99 17.92 19.12
N SER A 944 39.70 18.62 20.22
CA SER A 944 40.70 19.36 21.02
C SER A 944 41.80 18.48 21.62
N ASP A 945 41.56 17.17 21.76
CA ASP A 945 42.47 16.20 22.33
C ASP A 945 43.19 15.31 21.29
N LYS A 946 43.05 15.62 19.99
CA LYS A 946 43.65 14.86 18.89
C LYS A 946 45.16 14.63 19.04
N ASP A 947 45.90 15.62 19.55
CA ASP A 947 47.36 15.57 19.69
C ASP A 947 47.81 14.59 20.79
N ARG A 948 46.87 14.06 21.59
CA ARG A 948 47.13 13.03 22.59
C ARG A 948 47.23 11.64 21.98
N TYR A 949 46.66 11.40 20.80
CA TYR A 949 46.73 10.11 20.12
C TYR A 949 48.11 9.94 19.50
N SER A 950 48.78 8.82 19.78
CA SER A 950 50.03 8.49 19.11
C SER A 950 49.75 7.84 17.76
N SER A 951 50.58 8.10 16.75
CA SER A 951 50.35 7.59 15.39
C SER A 951 50.28 6.05 15.30
N ASN A 952 50.83 5.33 16.28
CA ASN A 952 50.80 3.86 16.35
C ASN A 952 49.49 3.28 16.91
N ILE A 953 48.55 4.12 17.36
CA ILE A 953 47.23 3.67 17.86
C ILE A 953 46.09 4.12 16.94
N ILE A 954 46.40 4.73 15.79
CA ILE A 954 45.44 5.16 14.76
C ILE A 954 45.52 4.14 13.62
N GLY A 955 44.37 3.58 13.24
CA GLY A 955 44.21 2.49 12.28
C GLY A 955 43.58 2.94 10.97
N ALA A 956 42.69 2.10 10.43
CA ALA A 956 42.01 2.36 9.16
C ALA A 956 41.06 3.57 9.26
N ARG A 957 40.93 4.30 8.16
CA ARG A 957 40.03 5.46 8.06
C ARG A 957 38.58 5.00 7.91
N LEU A 958 37.63 5.72 8.51
CA LEU A 958 36.21 5.52 8.25
C LEU A 958 35.84 6.23 6.93
N PRO A 959 35.39 5.51 5.88
CA PRO A 959 35.14 6.12 4.57
C PRO A 959 34.02 7.17 4.59
N GLU A 960 33.04 6.98 5.46
CA GLU A 960 31.84 7.83 5.57
C GLU A 960 32.08 9.13 6.35
N TRP A 961 33.17 9.21 7.13
CA TRP A 961 33.46 10.33 8.03
C TRP A 961 34.87 10.91 7.78
N GLU A 962 34.91 12.03 7.06
CA GLU A 962 36.17 12.65 6.64
C GLU A 962 36.99 13.15 7.85
N GLY A 963 38.11 12.48 8.14
CA GLY A 963 39.03 12.87 9.23
C GLY A 963 38.90 11.98 10.47
N GLU A 964 38.06 10.94 10.38
CA GLU A 964 37.87 9.93 11.42
C GLU A 964 38.59 8.61 11.10
N SER A 965 39.16 7.95 12.11
CA SER A 965 39.89 6.69 11.92
C SER A 965 39.77 5.79 13.15
N TRP A 966 39.68 4.48 12.96
CA TRP A 966 39.65 3.50 14.06
C TRP A 966 40.89 3.60 14.96
N VAL A 967 40.75 3.23 16.23
CA VAL A 967 41.89 3.21 17.18
C VAL A 967 42.12 1.85 17.82
N ASP A 968 43.36 1.58 18.22
CA ASP A 968 43.70 0.34 18.95
C ASP A 968 43.14 0.40 20.38
N ILE A 969 41.99 -0.24 20.59
CA ILE A 969 41.24 -0.27 21.87
C ILE A 969 42.00 -0.93 23.03
N ARG A 970 43.10 -1.63 22.75
CA ARG A 970 43.97 -2.26 23.77
C ARG A 970 44.97 -1.27 24.36
N SER A 971 45.12 -0.09 23.75
CA SER A 971 46.07 0.92 24.18
C SER A 971 45.73 1.53 25.54
N THR A 972 46.69 1.52 26.47
CA THR A 972 46.56 2.21 27.76
C THR A 972 46.42 3.72 27.58
N LYS A 973 47.07 4.28 26.56
CA LYS A 973 47.01 5.72 26.25
C LYS A 973 45.60 6.14 25.81
N LEU A 974 44.91 5.29 25.05
CA LEU A 974 43.51 5.51 24.70
C LEU A 974 42.64 5.51 25.96
N ARG A 975 42.82 4.53 26.86
CA ARG A 975 42.07 4.46 28.13
C ARG A 975 42.25 5.72 28.99
N GLU A 976 43.45 6.29 29.05
CA GLU A 976 43.69 7.56 29.73
C GLU A 976 42.89 8.73 29.12
N ILE A 977 42.82 8.81 27.79
CA ILE A 977 42.04 9.83 27.07
C ILE A 977 40.54 9.67 27.40
N LEU A 978 40.02 8.44 27.36
CA LEU A 978 38.61 8.15 27.59
C LEU A 978 38.19 8.40 29.05
N VAL A 979 39.06 8.11 30.03
CA VAL A 979 38.84 8.50 31.43
C VAL A 979 38.69 10.01 31.56
N ASP A 980 39.55 10.78 30.88
CA ASP A 980 39.49 12.24 30.94
C ASP A 980 38.23 12.79 30.23
N ARG A 981 37.80 12.16 29.12
CA ARG A 981 36.52 12.47 28.44
C ARG A 981 35.33 12.25 29.37
N MET A 982 35.27 11.12 30.09
CA MET A 982 34.19 10.87 31.06
C MET A 982 34.25 11.80 32.28
N LYS A 983 35.45 12.17 32.75
CA LYS A 983 35.60 13.20 33.81
C LYS A 983 35.11 14.56 33.33
N LEU A 984 35.35 14.91 32.06
CA LEU A 984 34.82 16.12 31.47
C LEU A 984 33.28 16.09 31.44
N ALA A 985 32.67 14.98 31.01
CA ALA A 985 31.21 14.82 31.06
C ALA A 985 30.67 14.98 32.50
N GLN A 986 31.30 14.34 33.49
CA GLN A 986 30.94 14.50 34.90
C GLN A 986 31.05 15.97 35.35
N ALA A 987 32.16 16.64 35.01
CA ALA A 987 32.40 18.03 35.39
C ALA A 987 31.42 19.02 34.71
N LYS A 988 30.95 18.69 33.50
CA LYS A 988 29.91 19.44 32.78
C LYS A 988 28.51 19.22 33.35
N GLY A 989 28.31 18.20 34.17
CA GLY A 989 27.03 17.89 34.83
C GLY A 989 26.12 16.95 34.04
N CYS A 990 26.68 16.16 33.12
CA CYS A 990 25.95 15.11 32.42
C CYS A 990 25.48 14.02 33.42
N ASP A 991 24.33 13.40 33.17
CA ASP A 991 23.84 12.24 33.92
C ASP A 991 24.43 10.92 33.41
N GLY A 992 24.86 10.89 32.15
CA GLY A 992 25.44 9.71 31.51
C GLY A 992 26.27 10.03 30.27
N VAL A 993 26.78 8.99 29.63
CA VAL A 993 27.63 9.06 28.44
C VAL A 993 27.18 8.09 27.35
N ASP A 994 27.32 8.51 26.10
CA ASP A 994 27.11 7.70 24.88
C ASP A 994 28.45 7.55 24.14
N PRO A 995 29.26 6.52 24.46
CA PRO A 995 30.53 6.25 23.78
C PRO A 995 30.29 5.59 22.41
N ASP A 996 30.65 6.27 21.33
CA ASP A 996 30.41 5.79 19.95
C ASP A 996 31.50 4.86 19.41
N ASN A 997 31.14 4.13 18.35
CA ASN A 997 32.00 3.21 17.59
C ASN A 997 32.65 2.13 18.47
N VAL A 998 31.88 1.57 19.40
CA VAL A 998 32.39 0.57 20.37
C VAL A 998 32.28 -0.87 19.88
N ASP A 999 32.39 -1.08 18.56
CA ASP A 999 32.23 -2.33 17.81
C ASP A 999 33.41 -2.60 16.84
N GLY A 1000 34.56 -1.94 17.04
CA GLY A 1000 35.71 -1.98 16.14
C GLY A 1000 36.22 -3.38 15.78
N ALA A 1001 36.13 -4.38 16.67
CA ALA A 1001 36.54 -5.77 16.37
C ALA A 1001 35.70 -6.46 15.28
N PHE A 1002 34.53 -5.92 14.95
CA PHE A 1002 33.63 -6.42 13.90
C PHE A 1002 33.70 -5.59 12.61
N ASN A 1003 34.62 -4.62 12.57
CA ASN A 1003 34.84 -3.72 11.44
C ASN A 1003 36.27 -3.82 10.91
N ASP A 1004 36.51 -3.39 9.66
CA ASP A 1004 37.87 -3.22 9.14
C ASP A 1004 38.54 -2.01 9.78
N ASN A 1005 39.22 -2.26 10.89
CA ASN A 1005 39.79 -1.24 11.77
C ASN A 1005 41.30 -1.02 11.57
N GLY A 1006 41.96 -1.81 10.70
CA GLY A 1006 43.41 -1.74 10.48
C GLY A 1006 44.26 -2.38 11.59
N PHE A 1007 43.64 -3.00 12.59
CA PHE A 1007 44.25 -3.82 13.62
C PHE A 1007 43.60 -5.22 13.65
N ASN A 1008 44.31 -6.20 14.22
CA ASN A 1008 43.76 -7.54 14.42
C ASN A 1008 43.09 -7.64 15.80
N LEU A 1009 42.03 -6.85 16.01
CA LEU A 1009 41.24 -6.84 17.25
C LEU A 1009 40.38 -8.10 17.33
N THR A 1010 40.32 -8.72 18.49
CA THR A 1010 39.46 -9.88 18.74
C THR A 1010 38.18 -9.47 19.46
N ALA A 1011 37.14 -10.29 19.39
CA ALA A 1011 35.93 -10.10 20.19
C ALA A 1011 36.21 -10.01 21.70
N ASN A 1012 37.26 -10.68 22.21
CA ASN A 1012 37.65 -10.55 23.62
C ASN A 1012 38.28 -9.19 23.93
N ASP A 1013 39.04 -8.61 22.99
CA ASP A 1013 39.59 -7.26 23.14
C ASP A 1013 38.45 -6.23 23.19
N GLN A 1014 37.43 -6.40 22.35
CA GLN A 1014 36.23 -5.55 22.34
C GLN A 1014 35.44 -5.66 23.65
N LEU A 1015 35.24 -6.89 24.13
CA LEU A 1015 34.51 -7.14 25.37
C LEU A 1015 35.21 -6.52 26.59
N ASP A 1016 36.54 -6.59 26.66
CA ASP A 1016 37.33 -5.95 27.73
C ASP A 1016 37.25 -4.42 27.65
N PHE A 1017 37.33 -3.86 26.45
CA PHE A 1017 37.21 -2.42 26.22
C PHE A 1017 35.83 -1.88 26.63
N ASN A 1018 34.75 -2.56 26.22
CA ASN A 1018 33.38 -2.16 26.52
C ASN A 1018 33.08 -2.29 28.03
N LYS A 1019 33.60 -3.33 28.70
CA LYS A 1019 33.54 -3.44 30.16
C LYS A 1019 34.32 -2.36 30.89
N PHE A 1020 35.48 -1.96 30.36
CA PHE A 1020 36.26 -0.84 30.88
C PHE A 1020 35.48 0.48 30.80
N LEU A 1021 34.83 0.76 29.65
CA LEU A 1021 34.01 1.96 29.48
C LEU A 1021 32.90 2.02 30.53
N ALA A 1022 32.13 0.94 30.65
CA ALA A 1022 31.02 0.87 31.60
C ALA A 1022 31.49 1.02 33.06
N THR A 1023 32.53 0.29 33.45
CA THR A 1023 33.10 0.34 34.82
C THR A 1023 33.62 1.73 35.16
N THR A 1024 34.24 2.41 34.19
CA THR A 1024 34.79 3.77 34.37
C THR A 1024 33.66 4.80 34.54
N ALA A 1025 32.63 4.74 33.70
CA ALA A 1025 31.47 5.62 33.79
C ALA A 1025 30.75 5.45 35.14
N HIS A 1026 30.49 4.20 35.56
CA HIS A 1026 29.89 3.91 36.87
C HIS A 1026 30.75 4.41 38.04
N GLY A 1027 32.07 4.28 37.95
CA GLY A 1027 33.00 4.83 38.94
C GLY A 1027 32.96 6.35 39.06
N LEU A 1028 32.48 7.05 38.02
CA LEU A 1028 32.24 8.48 37.97
C LEU A 1028 30.76 8.84 38.21
N ASN A 1029 29.93 7.88 38.63
CA ASN A 1029 28.49 8.07 38.86
C ASN A 1029 27.75 8.62 37.62
N LEU A 1030 28.16 8.16 36.44
CA LEU A 1030 27.53 8.40 35.15
C LEU A 1030 26.87 7.10 34.67
N THR A 1031 25.68 7.20 34.06
CA THR A 1031 25.13 6.08 33.30
C THR A 1031 25.85 5.93 31.96
N VAL A 1032 25.79 4.75 31.35
CA VAL A 1032 26.53 4.45 30.11
C VAL A 1032 25.68 3.68 29.09
N GLY A 1033 25.70 4.16 27.85
CA GLY A 1033 25.05 3.55 26.69
C GLY A 1033 25.96 2.57 25.94
N LEU A 1034 25.42 1.43 25.52
CA LEU A 1034 26.08 0.56 24.53
C LEU A 1034 25.64 0.98 23.13
N LYS A 1035 26.60 1.39 22.30
CA LYS A 1035 26.35 1.85 20.93
C LYS A 1035 26.92 0.90 19.87
N ASN A 1036 26.11 0.50 18.90
CA ASN A 1036 26.45 -0.33 17.73
C ASN A 1036 26.94 -1.79 17.98
N ASP A 1037 27.56 -2.12 19.11
CA ASP A 1037 28.09 -3.48 19.36
C ASP A 1037 26.99 -4.51 19.71
N LEU A 1038 26.21 -4.88 18.70
CA LEU A 1038 25.11 -5.84 18.81
C LEU A 1038 25.61 -7.27 19.06
N ASN A 1039 26.78 -7.61 18.52
CA ASN A 1039 27.35 -8.97 18.57
C ASN A 1039 27.63 -9.45 20.01
N GLN A 1040 27.84 -8.52 20.96
CA GLN A 1040 28.22 -8.85 22.34
C GLN A 1040 27.15 -8.49 23.38
N ILE A 1041 25.91 -8.19 22.97
CA ILE A 1041 24.84 -7.76 23.88
C ILE A 1041 24.63 -8.74 25.05
N ASN A 1042 24.66 -10.05 24.79
CA ASN A 1042 24.41 -11.04 25.86
C ASN A 1042 25.47 -10.99 26.98
N ASP A 1043 26.70 -10.59 26.66
CA ASP A 1043 27.79 -10.44 27.62
C ASP A 1043 27.84 -9.03 28.25
N LEU A 1044 27.28 -8.03 27.58
CA LEU A 1044 27.36 -6.61 27.94
C LEU A 1044 26.10 -6.04 28.58
N VAL A 1045 24.93 -6.65 28.37
CA VAL A 1045 23.65 -6.16 28.90
C VAL A 1045 23.64 -6.04 30.42
N SER A 1046 24.46 -6.83 31.12
CA SER A 1046 24.56 -6.76 32.58
C SER A 1046 25.33 -5.53 33.09
N VAL A 1047 26.23 -4.96 32.27
CA VAL A 1047 27.14 -3.88 32.67
C VAL A 1047 26.79 -2.50 32.08
N PHE A 1048 26.07 -2.43 30.96
CA PHE A 1048 25.59 -1.15 30.41
C PHE A 1048 24.20 -0.78 30.96
N ASP A 1049 23.88 0.51 31.05
CA ASP A 1049 22.60 0.97 31.64
C ASP A 1049 21.49 1.12 30.60
N PHE A 1050 21.86 1.38 29.35
CA PHE A 1050 20.96 1.54 28.21
C PHE A 1050 21.69 1.18 26.91
N SER A 1051 20.98 1.13 25.79
CA SER A 1051 21.58 0.99 24.46
C SER A 1051 21.13 2.12 23.54
N VAL A 1052 22.03 2.55 22.66
CA VAL A 1052 21.76 3.45 21.54
C VAL A 1052 22.08 2.66 20.28
N ASN A 1053 21.15 2.53 19.33
CA ASN A 1053 21.44 1.84 18.07
C ASN A 1053 20.87 2.60 16.88
N GLU A 1054 21.65 2.64 15.82
CA GLU A 1054 21.29 3.33 14.59
C GLU A 1054 20.78 2.32 13.58
N GLN A 1055 19.67 2.66 12.91
CA GLN A 1055 19.10 1.94 11.78
C GLN A 1055 18.73 0.47 12.05
N CYS A 1056 18.32 0.13 13.28
CA CYS A 1056 18.01 -1.26 13.62
C CYS A 1056 16.88 -1.85 12.77
N VAL A 1057 15.90 -1.04 12.35
CA VAL A 1057 14.79 -1.50 11.50
C VAL A 1057 15.27 -1.62 10.06
N HIS A 1058 16.06 -0.66 9.59
CA HIS A 1058 16.62 -0.68 8.23
C HIS A 1058 17.52 -1.90 8.00
N TYR A 1059 18.38 -2.24 8.97
CA TYR A 1059 19.26 -3.41 8.93
C TYR A 1059 18.63 -4.71 9.45
N ASN A 1060 17.35 -4.67 9.86
CA ASN A 1060 16.61 -5.82 10.41
C ASN A 1060 17.32 -6.52 11.59
N GLU A 1061 17.85 -5.71 12.50
CA GLU A 1061 18.67 -6.14 13.64
C GLU A 1061 18.06 -5.77 15.01
N CYS A 1062 16.87 -5.15 15.05
CA CYS A 1062 16.23 -4.72 16.30
C CYS A 1062 16.03 -5.85 17.32
N ASP A 1063 15.81 -7.10 16.89
CA ASP A 1063 15.64 -8.24 17.80
C ASP A 1063 16.89 -8.51 18.66
N MET A 1064 18.08 -8.12 18.20
CA MET A 1064 19.33 -8.28 18.95
C MET A 1064 19.36 -7.42 20.22
N LEU A 1065 18.58 -6.34 20.26
CA LEU A 1065 18.51 -5.38 21.38
C LEU A 1065 17.46 -5.75 22.43
N VAL A 1066 16.59 -6.72 22.16
CA VAL A 1066 15.56 -7.22 23.10
C VAL A 1066 16.11 -7.63 24.48
N PRO A 1067 17.34 -8.17 24.63
CA PRO A 1067 17.91 -8.43 25.95
C PRO A 1067 17.95 -7.21 26.88
N PHE A 1068 18.18 -5.99 26.37
CA PHE A 1068 18.12 -4.76 27.20
C PHE A 1068 16.71 -4.53 27.74
N ILE A 1069 15.68 -4.68 26.90
CA ILE A 1069 14.28 -4.57 27.33
C ILE A 1069 13.92 -5.66 28.34
N LYS A 1070 14.35 -6.91 28.12
CA LYS A 1070 14.17 -8.01 29.09
C LYS A 1070 14.86 -7.75 30.43
N ALA A 1071 15.98 -7.02 30.42
CA ALA A 1071 16.69 -6.58 31.62
C ALA A 1071 16.10 -5.29 32.24
N ASN A 1072 14.97 -4.78 31.71
CA ASN A 1072 14.33 -3.54 32.11
C ASN A 1072 15.24 -2.31 31.96
N LYS A 1073 15.99 -2.26 30.86
CA LYS A 1073 16.90 -1.17 30.47
C LYS A 1073 16.41 -0.53 29.16
N PRO A 1074 16.51 0.80 29.01
CA PRO A 1074 15.98 1.47 27.83
C PRO A 1074 16.84 1.21 26.59
N VAL A 1075 16.16 1.19 25.43
CA VAL A 1075 16.77 1.10 24.10
C VAL A 1075 16.36 2.32 23.30
N PHE A 1076 17.35 3.12 22.91
CA PHE A 1076 17.18 4.35 22.13
C PHE A 1076 17.56 4.07 20.66
N GLY A 1077 16.56 4.01 19.79
CA GLY A 1077 16.74 3.77 18.35
C GLY A 1077 16.85 5.08 17.56
N ILE A 1078 17.65 5.10 16.50
CA ILE A 1078 17.73 6.21 15.55
C ILE A 1078 17.53 5.68 14.12
N GLU A 1079 16.52 6.15 13.39
CA GLU A 1079 16.29 5.81 11.99
C GLU A 1079 16.54 7.04 11.09
N TYR A 1080 17.30 6.86 10.02
CA TYR A 1080 17.62 7.96 9.09
C TYR A 1080 16.77 7.98 7.81
N SER A 1081 16.15 6.84 7.49
CA SER A 1081 15.41 6.62 6.25
C SER A 1081 14.38 5.49 6.43
N GLY A 1082 13.42 5.36 5.51
CA GLY A 1082 12.40 4.30 5.55
C GLY A 1082 11.00 4.79 5.93
N ASP A 1083 10.02 3.87 5.89
CA ASP A 1083 8.63 4.18 6.23
C ASP A 1083 8.46 4.38 7.74
N LYS A 1084 8.17 5.63 8.13
CA LYS A 1084 8.00 6.04 9.53
C LYS A 1084 6.90 5.24 10.22
N ALA A 1085 5.84 4.86 9.52
CA ALA A 1085 4.73 4.14 10.14
C ALA A 1085 5.13 2.71 10.54
N THR A 1086 5.76 1.99 9.62
CA THR A 1086 6.23 0.60 9.82
C THR A 1086 7.34 0.53 10.84
N ALA A 1087 8.39 1.34 10.71
CA ALA A 1087 9.49 1.33 11.66
C ALA A 1087 9.07 1.78 13.05
N CYS A 1088 8.16 2.75 13.17
CA CYS A 1088 7.57 3.06 14.48
C CYS A 1088 6.67 1.95 15.02
N ALA A 1089 5.95 1.20 14.18
CA ALA A 1089 5.19 0.04 14.64
C ALA A 1089 6.12 -1.06 15.18
N ILE A 1090 7.21 -1.37 14.49
CA ILE A 1090 8.22 -2.35 14.90
C ILE A 1090 8.89 -1.89 16.21
N ALA A 1091 9.44 -0.68 16.23
CA ALA A 1091 10.10 -0.12 17.41
C ALA A 1091 9.17 -0.08 18.63
N ASN A 1092 7.93 0.40 18.47
CA ASN A 1092 6.95 0.43 19.56
C ASN A 1092 6.56 -0.98 20.04
N SER A 1093 6.46 -1.96 19.13
CA SER A 1093 6.17 -3.36 19.49
C SER A 1093 7.27 -4.01 20.34
N LEU A 1094 8.52 -3.60 20.13
CA LEU A 1094 9.68 -4.05 20.90
C LEU A 1094 9.95 -3.17 22.13
N ASN A 1095 9.11 -2.15 22.37
CA ASN A 1095 9.25 -1.15 23.43
C ASN A 1095 10.54 -0.31 23.33
N PHE A 1096 10.99 -0.01 22.12
CA PHE A 1096 12.13 0.87 21.88
C PHE A 1096 11.65 2.32 21.78
N ASP A 1097 12.41 3.24 22.35
CA ASP A 1097 12.21 4.66 22.10
C ASP A 1097 13.00 5.01 20.83
N THR A 1098 12.32 5.11 19.68
CA THR A 1098 12.98 5.36 18.38
C THR A 1098 12.68 6.74 17.81
N LEU A 1099 13.70 7.40 17.27
CA LEU A 1099 13.61 8.71 16.61
C LEU A 1099 13.96 8.59 15.12
N PHE A 1100 13.23 9.33 14.30
CA PHE A 1100 13.61 9.63 12.92
C PHE A 1100 14.38 10.93 12.83
N LYS A 1101 15.52 10.89 12.14
CA LYS A 1101 16.46 12.01 11.97
C LYS A 1101 16.90 12.13 10.52
N ALA A 1102 17.26 13.33 10.09
CA ALA A 1102 18.09 13.47 8.89
C ALA A 1102 19.55 13.12 9.24
N LEU A 1103 20.31 12.54 8.29
CA LEU A 1103 21.75 12.24 8.44
C LEU A 1103 22.58 13.48 8.83
N SER A 1104 22.09 14.69 8.55
CA SER A 1104 22.74 15.94 8.99
C SER A 1104 22.74 16.15 10.51
N LEU A 1105 21.95 15.37 11.26
CA LEU A 1105 21.75 15.43 12.73
C LEU A 1105 21.32 16.82 13.27
N LYS A 1106 20.76 17.67 12.39
CA LYS A 1106 20.18 18.99 12.72
C LYS A 1106 18.81 18.87 13.39
N ASN A 1107 18.09 19.99 13.55
CA ASN A 1107 16.86 20.10 14.36
C ASN A 1107 15.68 19.19 13.95
N GLU A 1108 15.69 18.59 12.75
CA GLU A 1108 14.58 17.77 12.25
C GLU A 1108 14.45 16.46 13.05
N ARG A 1109 13.31 16.28 13.73
CA ARG A 1109 13.02 15.11 14.57
C ARG A 1109 11.57 14.66 14.41
N TYR A 1110 11.36 13.35 14.32
CA TYR A 1110 10.06 12.71 14.46
C TYR A 1110 10.18 11.53 15.44
N SER A 1111 9.33 11.43 16.47
CA SER A 1111 9.43 10.39 17.51
C SER A 1111 8.39 9.31 17.31
N CYS A 1112 8.79 8.04 17.38
CA CYS A 1112 7.86 6.91 17.27
C CYS A 1112 6.87 6.80 18.42
N ARG A 1113 7.22 7.38 19.59
CA ARG A 1113 6.31 7.47 20.74
C ARG A 1113 5.24 8.54 20.58
N ASP A 1114 5.34 9.41 19.58
CA ASP A 1114 4.26 10.35 19.25
C ASP A 1114 3.08 9.61 18.56
N MET A 1115 3.35 8.48 17.88
CA MET A 1115 2.36 7.60 17.23
C MET A 1115 1.62 6.65 18.16
N SER A 1116 2.23 6.19 19.26
CA SER A 1116 1.60 5.25 20.20
C SER A 1116 0.43 5.85 20.99
N SER A 1117 0.17 7.15 20.83
CA SER A 1117 -1.05 7.82 21.29
C SER A 1117 -2.31 7.49 20.45
N LEU A 1118 -2.19 6.72 19.36
CA LEU A 1118 -3.27 6.49 18.39
C LEU A 1118 -3.58 5.02 18.04
N GLY A 1119 -2.91 4.00 18.61
CA GLY A 1119 -3.35 2.63 18.35
C GLY A 1119 -2.42 1.53 18.86
N SER A 1120 -2.84 0.81 19.90
CA SER A 1120 -2.42 -0.56 20.21
C SER A 1120 -3.64 -1.23 20.83
N SER A 1121 -4.18 -2.33 20.29
CA SER A 1121 -3.56 -3.64 20.43
C SER A 1121 -4.18 -4.68 19.50
N ALA A 1122 -3.35 -5.53 18.88
CA ALA A 1122 -3.72 -6.85 18.39
C ALA A 1122 -2.75 -7.91 18.94
N SER A 1123 -3.36 -9.02 19.40
CA SER A 1123 -2.90 -10.42 19.46
C SER A 1123 -1.64 -10.84 20.24
N GLU A 1124 -1.85 -11.79 21.17
CA GLU A 1124 -1.04 -13.03 21.39
C GLU A 1124 -2.07 -14.18 21.53
N ASP A 1125 -2.08 -15.24 20.70
CA ASP A 1125 -1.23 -16.46 20.66
C ASP A 1125 -1.33 -17.32 21.95
N SER A 1126 -1.43 -18.66 22.01
CA SER A 1126 -1.41 -19.82 21.11
C SER A 1126 -1.94 -21.04 21.90
N GLY A 1127 -2.22 -22.20 21.28
CA GLY A 1127 -2.31 -23.48 22.03
C GLY A 1127 -3.18 -24.58 21.42
N SER A 1128 -2.54 -25.56 20.79
CA SER A 1128 -3.10 -26.81 20.26
C SER A 1128 -3.33 -27.88 21.33
N GLU A 1129 -4.40 -28.68 21.22
CA GLU A 1129 -4.34 -30.12 21.54
C GLU A 1129 -5.52 -30.94 20.97
N SER A 1130 -5.22 -32.22 20.73
CA SER A 1130 -5.90 -33.28 19.98
C SER A 1130 -7.13 -33.93 20.65
N GLY A 1131 -7.98 -34.62 19.86
CA GLY A 1131 -8.66 -35.84 20.34
C GLY A 1131 -10.09 -36.14 19.89
N SER A 1132 -10.22 -36.91 18.80
CA SER A 1132 -11.08 -38.11 18.59
C SER A 1132 -12.58 -38.19 19.00
N ASN A 1133 -13.36 -38.68 18.03
CA ASN A 1133 -14.54 -39.60 18.10
C ASN A 1133 -15.80 -39.11 18.85
N GLY A 1134 -17.04 -39.33 18.38
CA GLY A 1134 -17.59 -40.14 17.30
C GLY A 1134 -19.08 -40.43 17.61
N GLY A 1135 -19.88 -40.67 16.56
CA GLY A 1135 -21.25 -41.22 16.60
C GLY A 1135 -22.35 -40.26 17.08
N SER A 1136 -23.58 -40.23 16.59
CA SER A 1136 -24.32 -40.84 15.47
C SER A 1136 -25.81 -40.65 15.84
N ALA A 1137 -26.64 -40.17 14.90
CA ALA A 1137 -28.10 -40.40 14.74
C ALA A 1137 -28.99 -40.36 16.01
N ASP A 1138 -30.10 -39.61 16.04
CA ASP A 1138 -31.23 -39.94 15.17
C ASP A 1138 -32.24 -38.80 15.01
N SER A 1139 -32.98 -38.94 13.92
CA SER A 1139 -33.93 -38.08 13.25
C SER A 1139 -35.25 -37.78 13.98
N ARG A 1140 -35.83 -36.60 13.72
CA ARG A 1140 -37.26 -36.41 13.42
C ARG A 1140 -37.54 -35.03 12.78
N SER A 1141 -38.55 -35.06 11.92
CA SER A 1141 -38.81 -34.23 10.75
C SER A 1141 -39.56 -32.90 10.96
N ASN A 1142 -39.39 -32.03 9.96
CA ASN A 1142 -40.31 -31.03 9.38
C ASN A 1142 -40.56 -29.71 10.13
N SER A 1143 -40.02 -28.62 9.58
CA SER A 1143 -40.74 -27.74 8.63
C SER A 1143 -39.82 -26.63 8.13
N GLY A 1144 -39.85 -26.38 6.82
CA GLY A 1144 -38.98 -25.42 6.15
C GLY A 1144 -39.44 -23.97 6.28
N ALA A 1145 -38.47 -23.07 6.42
CA ALA A 1145 -38.53 -21.69 5.98
C ALA A 1145 -37.08 -21.16 5.87
N THR A 1146 -36.47 -21.36 4.70
CA THR A 1146 -35.18 -20.75 4.36
C THR A 1146 -35.42 -19.28 4.02
N LEU A 1147 -34.94 -18.38 4.88
CA LEU A 1147 -34.96 -16.93 4.62
C LEU A 1147 -33.79 -16.60 3.68
N ILE A 1148 -34.06 -16.47 2.38
CA ILE A 1148 -33.13 -15.85 1.43
C ILE A 1148 -33.32 -14.32 1.57
N MET A 1149 -32.40 -13.65 2.26
CA MET A 1149 -32.36 -12.18 2.25
C MET A 1149 -31.69 -11.71 0.96
N SER A 1150 -32.50 -11.21 0.02
CA SER A 1150 -32.02 -10.41 -1.11
C SER A 1150 -31.75 -8.97 -0.67
N SER A 1151 -30.68 -8.40 -1.21
CA SER A 1151 -30.12 -7.06 -0.97
C SER A 1151 -31.01 -5.89 -1.43
N HIS A 1152 -32.29 -6.11 -1.74
CA HIS A 1152 -33.20 -5.08 -2.27
C HIS A 1152 -34.29 -4.62 -1.28
N VAL A 1153 -34.45 -5.31 -0.14
CA VAL A 1153 -35.45 -4.94 0.88
C VAL A 1153 -34.95 -3.79 1.77
N THR A 1154 -33.63 -3.67 1.97
CA THR A 1154 -33.01 -2.65 2.83
C THR A 1154 -33.18 -1.22 2.27
N ALA A 1155 -33.13 -1.05 0.95
CA ALA A 1155 -33.29 0.27 0.31
C ALA A 1155 -34.73 0.81 0.41
N CYS A 1156 -35.74 -0.06 0.33
CA CYS A 1156 -37.15 0.32 0.46
C CYS A 1156 -37.54 0.65 1.91
N ILE A 1157 -36.94 -0.01 2.91
CA ILE A 1157 -37.19 0.28 4.32
C ILE A 1157 -36.62 1.65 4.72
N VAL A 1158 -35.46 2.03 4.18
CA VAL A 1158 -34.83 3.35 4.40
C VAL A 1158 -35.68 4.50 3.84
N LEU A 1159 -36.30 4.32 2.66
CA LEU A 1159 -37.19 5.33 2.07
C LEU A 1159 -38.54 5.45 2.81
N CYS A 1160 -39.07 4.37 3.37
CA CYS A 1160 -40.30 4.41 4.15
C CYS A 1160 -40.12 4.99 5.56
N PHE A 1161 -38.96 4.79 6.22
CA PHE A 1161 -38.69 5.34 7.56
C PHE A 1161 -38.52 6.87 7.53
N VAL A 1162 -37.99 7.43 6.44
CA VAL A 1162 -37.78 8.88 6.24
C VAL A 1162 -39.10 9.65 6.06
N PHE A 1163 -40.18 8.99 5.62
CA PHE A 1163 -41.48 9.65 5.41
C PHE A 1163 -42.38 9.70 6.67
N VAL A 1164 -42.08 8.91 7.71
CA VAL A 1164 -42.96 8.78 8.89
C VAL A 1164 -42.59 9.76 10.02
N LEU A 1165 -41.41 10.38 10.00
CA LEU A 1165 -40.97 11.35 11.02
C LEU A 1165 -40.94 12.82 10.54
N GLY A 1166 -41.61 13.12 9.42
CA GLY A 1166 -41.71 14.47 8.86
C GLY A 1166 -43.16 14.95 8.68
N ILE A 1167 -43.88 15.16 9.80
CA ILE A 1167 -44.97 16.13 9.95
C ILE A 1167 -44.63 17.01 11.14
#